data_AF-A0AB73T420-F1
#
_entry.id   AF-A0AB73T420-F1
#
_cell.length_a   1.000
_cell.length_b   1.000
_cell.length_c   1.000
_cell.angle_alpha   90.00
_cell.angle_beta   90.00
_cell.angle_gamma   90.00
#
_symmetry.space_group_name_H-M   'P 1'
#
loop_
_entity.id
_entity.type
_entity.pdbx_description
1 polymer ?
#
loop_
_entity_poly.entity_id
_entity_poly.type
_entity_poly.pdbx_seq_one_letter_code
_entity_poly.pdbx_strand_id
1 'polypeptide(L)'
;MKHLSYKEIIEKYRAEDPESQAEAVREELQREIRKSPVKFVVLDDDPTGVQAVHDVAVYTDWSEESLERGFAEKEKLFYILTNSRGMTEEETSRVHEEIARNVDKAARKAGIPYAVISRGDSTLRGHFPLETGILNDTLVKCSRKSADGEIMIPFFKAGGRFTVGNVHYVKYGDELVPAGETEFAGDKTFGYSSSDLREYIEEKTKGKYPAESVTAITLEELKNADIESVYQKLMAAEGFSKIIVNATEPEDLEVFCTALYRAMAAGKDFLFRTAADFVKAVGGISSRPLLKRREMTGGSAVHGGIVVIGSHTAKTTQQLQNLRELKNLEFMEFNSDLVLEDGLEQETESKVARAEALIRQGRSVVIYTKRRLLTLENDTKEAALLRSVRISEAVQQLVGRLSVRPAFVVAKGGITSSDIGVKALGVKRAWVLGQVQPGIPVWKTDEGSKFPGIPYVIFPGNVGEADTLKKVVKELSSSKRKIMISVAPVAGPEPLVPEELAEDVAKCIDLGAGICHLHCKTREGVLTPDITNMTEALDMIRAKRDVVIQVSTGGISDMDIVQRCNPLDYKWAESGSLNGGSTNLGEAVYVNSFDDIRYCAGQCYEKNVIPEIEVFDIGMINNMKLVFEEVPYRTPVWFNLVFGHKGGMQPTIEALAAFRSFVPEGCLWGVTHFGRDNWTFLAAAIAMGASLVRIGFEDSRFLSNDRDAVYNYELVEKLVRLVREMDLEVASPDEVREIISSVKKIR
;
A
#
# COMPACT_ATOMS: atom_id res chain seq x y z
N MET A 1 31.14 12.62 -28.40
CA MET A 1 30.21 13.74 -28.74
C MET A 1 30.35 14.84 -27.68
N LYS A 2 29.82 16.05 -27.85
CA LYS A 2 29.85 17.06 -26.76
C LYS A 2 28.86 16.65 -25.67
N HIS A 3 29.29 16.60 -24.41
CA HIS A 3 28.38 16.57 -23.26
C HIS A 3 27.55 17.84 -23.28
N LEU A 4 26.25 17.71 -23.02
CA LEU A 4 25.30 18.81 -23.08
C LEU A 4 24.88 19.20 -21.68
N SER A 5 24.68 20.49 -21.44
CA SER A 5 24.04 20.95 -20.20
C SER A 5 22.55 20.63 -20.26
N TYR A 6 22.03 19.98 -19.21
CA TYR A 6 20.60 19.71 -19.08
C TYR A 6 19.78 21.01 -19.17
N LYS A 7 20.25 22.08 -18.51
CA LYS A 7 19.55 23.38 -18.52
C LYS A 7 19.48 23.98 -19.92
N GLU A 8 20.59 23.95 -20.66
CA GLU A 8 20.63 24.51 -22.03
C GLU A 8 19.69 23.77 -22.98
N ILE A 9 19.56 22.46 -22.85
CA ILE A 9 18.66 21.66 -23.70
C ILE A 9 17.19 21.92 -23.38
N ILE A 10 16.84 21.94 -22.09
CA ILE A 10 15.45 22.24 -21.69
C ILE A 10 15.07 23.67 -22.10
N GLU A 11 15.99 24.63 -22.00
CA GLU A 11 15.74 26.01 -22.40
C GLU A 11 15.65 26.17 -23.92
N LYS A 12 16.54 25.49 -24.68
CA LYS A 12 16.53 25.51 -26.15
C LYS A 12 15.23 24.99 -26.75
N TYR A 13 14.66 23.93 -26.17
CA TYR A 13 13.43 23.30 -26.66
C TYR A 13 12.21 23.65 -25.80
N ARG A 14 12.25 24.77 -25.07
CA ARG A 14 11.09 25.24 -24.33
C ARG A 14 10.03 25.75 -25.31
N ALA A 15 8.79 25.29 -25.15
CA ALA A 15 7.66 25.83 -25.91
C ALA A 15 7.42 27.32 -25.57
N GLU A 16 6.89 28.09 -26.52
CA GLU A 16 6.62 29.52 -26.34
C GLU A 16 5.53 29.80 -25.28
N ASP A 17 4.47 28.96 -25.24
CA ASP A 17 3.43 28.95 -24.21
C ASP A 17 3.15 27.52 -23.70
N PRO A 18 4.01 27.00 -22.79
CA PRO A 18 4.00 25.59 -22.44
C PRO A 18 2.75 25.14 -21.68
N GLU A 19 2.12 26.01 -20.89
CA GLU A 19 0.98 25.60 -20.05
C GLU A 19 -0.32 25.49 -20.85
N SER A 20 -0.67 26.50 -21.64
CA SER A 20 -1.91 26.47 -22.42
C SER A 20 -1.89 25.40 -23.52
N GLN A 21 -0.74 25.22 -24.18
CA GLN A 21 -0.58 24.21 -25.23
C GLN A 21 -0.65 22.79 -24.66
N ALA A 22 0.01 22.55 -23.52
CA ALA A 22 -0.01 21.24 -22.87
C ALA A 22 -1.42 20.86 -22.39
N GLU A 23 -2.19 21.80 -21.85
CA GLU A 23 -3.57 21.54 -21.43
C GLU A 23 -4.47 21.14 -22.61
N ALA A 24 -4.40 21.88 -23.72
CA ALA A 24 -5.18 21.58 -24.93
C ALA A 24 -4.83 20.21 -25.53
N VAL A 25 -3.53 19.88 -25.63
CA VAL A 25 -3.06 18.57 -26.11
C VAL A 25 -3.52 17.46 -25.18
N ARG A 26 -3.44 17.64 -23.87
CA ARG A 26 -3.86 16.63 -22.89
C ARG A 26 -5.36 16.36 -22.97
N GLU A 27 -6.18 17.39 -23.09
CA GLU A 27 -7.63 17.22 -23.32
C GLU A 27 -7.90 16.46 -24.62
N GLU A 28 -7.17 16.78 -25.68
CA GLU A 28 -7.29 16.09 -26.95
C GLU A 28 -6.90 14.61 -26.86
N LEU A 29 -5.76 14.30 -26.24
CA LEU A 29 -5.33 12.93 -25.98
C LEU A 29 -6.40 12.16 -25.20
N GLN A 30 -6.96 12.74 -24.14
CA GLN A 30 -8.00 12.09 -23.34
C GLN A 30 -9.27 11.82 -24.17
N ARG A 31 -9.62 12.69 -25.12
CA ARG A 31 -10.73 12.42 -26.07
C ARG A 31 -10.41 11.23 -26.97
N GLU A 32 -9.20 11.14 -27.52
CA GLU A 32 -8.81 10.02 -28.39
C GLU A 32 -8.73 8.69 -27.62
N ILE A 33 -8.20 8.71 -26.40
CA ILE A 33 -8.17 7.55 -25.49
C ILE A 33 -9.59 7.02 -25.23
N ARG A 34 -10.56 7.90 -24.95
CA ARG A 34 -11.95 7.50 -24.68
C ARG A 34 -12.63 6.86 -25.88
N LYS A 35 -12.31 7.32 -27.11
CA LYS A 35 -12.87 6.77 -28.36
C LYS A 35 -12.27 5.41 -28.72
N SER A 36 -11.01 5.16 -28.39
CA SER A 36 -10.30 3.95 -28.81
C SER A 36 -10.73 2.73 -28.00
N PRO A 37 -11.16 1.62 -28.63
CA PRO A 37 -11.41 0.36 -27.92
C PRO A 37 -10.12 -0.41 -27.60
N VAL A 38 -8.96 0.08 -28.03
CA VAL A 38 -7.69 -0.65 -27.92
C VAL A 38 -7.23 -0.74 -26.46
N LYS A 39 -6.89 -1.96 -26.06
CA LYS A 39 -6.25 -2.30 -24.79
C LYS A 39 -4.74 -2.46 -24.99
N PHE A 40 -3.92 -1.89 -24.11
CA PHE A 40 -2.48 -2.11 -24.15
C PHE A 40 -2.07 -3.21 -23.17
N VAL A 41 -1.34 -4.20 -23.69
CA VAL A 41 -0.73 -5.26 -22.87
C VAL A 41 0.75 -4.93 -22.71
N VAL A 42 1.16 -4.57 -21.50
CA VAL A 42 2.53 -4.11 -21.22
C VAL A 42 3.35 -5.28 -20.70
N LEU A 43 4.35 -5.71 -21.46
CA LEU A 43 5.31 -6.73 -21.05
C LEU A 43 6.50 -6.03 -20.41
N ASP A 44 6.67 -6.24 -19.11
CA ASP A 44 7.69 -5.58 -18.30
C ASP A 44 8.88 -6.52 -18.05
N ASP A 45 10.06 -6.14 -18.55
CA ASP A 45 11.27 -6.96 -18.49
C ASP A 45 11.92 -7.02 -17.10
N ASP A 46 11.43 -6.23 -16.14
CA ASP A 46 11.89 -6.11 -14.75
C ASP A 46 10.72 -5.66 -13.83
N PRO A 47 10.58 -6.17 -12.58
CA PRO A 47 9.51 -5.75 -11.64
C PRO A 47 9.44 -4.25 -11.32
N THR A 48 10.48 -3.50 -11.67
CA THR A 48 10.58 -2.07 -11.41
C THR A 48 9.89 -1.20 -12.45
N GLY A 49 9.33 -1.75 -13.53
CA GLY A 49 8.84 -0.95 -14.64
C GLY A 49 7.47 -0.24 -14.45
N VAL A 50 6.80 -0.47 -13.33
CA VAL A 50 5.56 0.27 -12.99
C VAL A 50 5.81 1.63 -12.32
N GLN A 51 7.02 2.16 -12.44
CA GLN A 51 7.42 3.42 -11.81
C GLN A 51 6.49 4.58 -12.14
N ALA A 52 6.18 4.83 -13.41
CA ALA A 52 5.49 6.06 -13.81
C ALA A 52 3.95 6.00 -13.69
N VAL A 53 3.38 4.87 -13.24
CA VAL A 53 1.95 4.59 -13.33
C VAL A 53 1.31 4.33 -11.95
N HIS A 54 -0.01 4.47 -11.89
CA HIS A 54 -0.83 4.12 -10.73
C HIS A 54 -2.19 3.62 -11.23
N ASP A 55 -2.92 2.97 -10.34
CA ASP A 55 -4.25 2.40 -10.59
C ASP A 55 -4.30 1.49 -11.81
N VAL A 56 -3.30 0.61 -11.92
CA VAL A 56 -3.21 -0.41 -12.97
C VAL A 56 -2.91 -1.77 -12.36
N ALA A 57 -3.40 -2.83 -13.01
CA ALA A 57 -3.12 -4.19 -12.62
C ALA A 57 -1.76 -4.66 -13.16
N VAL A 58 -1.03 -5.40 -12.33
CA VAL A 58 0.19 -6.14 -12.71
C VAL A 58 -0.06 -7.61 -12.47
N TYR A 59 0.13 -8.40 -13.52
CA TYR A 59 0.12 -9.86 -13.47
C TYR A 59 1.55 -10.38 -13.48
N THR A 60 1.81 -11.43 -12.72
CA THR A 60 3.14 -12.07 -12.63
C THR A 60 3.17 -13.42 -13.34
N ASP A 61 2.04 -13.82 -13.94
CA ASP A 61 1.92 -14.95 -14.84
C ASP A 61 1.17 -14.53 -16.12
N TRP A 62 1.27 -15.36 -17.14
CA TRP A 62 0.65 -15.16 -18.46
C TRP A 62 -0.28 -16.32 -18.83
N SER A 63 -0.93 -16.90 -17.82
CA SER A 63 -1.99 -17.88 -18.03
C SER A 63 -3.16 -17.24 -18.77
N GLU A 64 -3.92 -18.06 -19.52
CA GLU A 64 -5.13 -17.57 -20.21
C GLU A 64 -6.11 -16.90 -19.23
N GLU A 65 -6.25 -17.44 -18.02
CA GLU A 65 -7.11 -16.87 -16.98
C GLU A 65 -6.66 -15.47 -16.55
N SER A 66 -5.36 -15.28 -16.28
CA SER A 66 -4.81 -13.97 -15.91
C SER A 66 -4.99 -12.94 -17.02
N LEU A 67 -4.78 -13.34 -18.27
CA LEU A 67 -4.94 -12.46 -19.43
C LEU A 67 -6.41 -12.10 -19.67
N GLU A 68 -7.32 -13.07 -19.57
CA GLU A 68 -8.76 -12.81 -19.65
C GLU A 68 -9.22 -11.82 -18.58
N ARG A 69 -8.72 -11.96 -17.35
CA ARG A 69 -8.94 -10.97 -16.29
C ARG A 69 -8.37 -9.61 -16.67
N GLY A 70 -7.14 -9.54 -17.18
CA GLY A 70 -6.51 -8.30 -17.62
C GLY A 70 -7.29 -7.57 -18.71
N PHE A 71 -7.82 -8.31 -19.68
CA PHE A 71 -8.72 -7.77 -20.71
C PHE A 71 -10.06 -7.28 -20.14
N ALA A 72 -10.57 -7.91 -19.08
CA ALA A 72 -11.79 -7.52 -18.38
C ALA A 72 -11.64 -6.30 -17.45
N GLU A 73 -10.41 -5.91 -17.07
CA GLU A 73 -10.16 -4.69 -16.29
C GLU A 73 -10.70 -3.44 -17.02
N LYS A 74 -11.02 -2.37 -16.30
CA LYS A 74 -11.63 -1.16 -16.91
C LYS A 74 -10.59 -0.23 -17.53
N GLU A 75 -9.37 -0.31 -17.03
CA GLU A 75 -8.23 0.52 -17.35
C GLU A 75 -7.76 0.24 -18.79
N LYS A 76 -7.14 1.22 -19.44
CA LYS A 76 -6.66 1.07 -20.83
C LYS A 76 -5.53 0.06 -20.99
N LEU A 77 -4.86 -0.27 -19.90
CA LEU A 77 -3.71 -1.15 -19.93
C LEU A 77 -3.59 -1.99 -18.66
N PHE A 78 -2.89 -3.10 -18.79
CA PHE A 78 -2.42 -3.92 -17.68
C PHE A 78 -1.02 -4.43 -17.98
N TYR A 79 -0.28 -4.74 -16.93
CA TYR A 79 1.09 -5.21 -17.00
C TYR A 79 1.17 -6.73 -16.85
N ILE A 80 2.14 -7.32 -17.54
CA ILE A 80 2.62 -8.68 -17.33
C ILE A 80 4.10 -8.55 -17.01
N LEU A 81 4.47 -8.90 -15.79
CA LEU A 81 5.86 -8.97 -15.37
C LEU A 81 6.48 -10.23 -15.96
N THR A 82 7.32 -10.07 -16.99
CA THR A 82 8.04 -11.19 -17.61
C THR A 82 9.35 -11.46 -16.88
N ASN A 83 10.00 -10.42 -16.37
CA ASN A 83 11.36 -10.48 -15.83
C ASN A 83 12.37 -11.06 -16.85
N SER A 84 12.13 -10.83 -18.16
CA SER A 84 12.90 -11.40 -19.26
C SER A 84 14.37 -10.98 -19.27
N ARG A 85 14.73 -9.84 -18.65
CA ARG A 85 16.13 -9.39 -18.57
C ARG A 85 17.03 -10.36 -17.79
N GLY A 86 16.43 -11.15 -16.89
CA GLY A 86 17.13 -12.19 -16.14
C GLY A 86 17.19 -13.55 -16.84
N MET A 87 16.64 -13.66 -18.06
CA MET A 87 16.52 -14.91 -18.80
C MET A 87 17.60 -15.04 -19.88
N THR A 88 17.81 -16.26 -20.35
CA THR A 88 18.56 -16.53 -21.58
C THR A 88 17.76 -16.13 -22.82
N GLU A 89 18.39 -16.08 -24.00
CA GLU A 89 17.68 -15.83 -25.27
C GLU A 89 16.65 -16.92 -25.58
N GLU A 90 16.95 -18.19 -25.27
CA GLU A 90 16.04 -19.31 -25.49
C GLU A 90 14.81 -19.23 -24.58
N GLU A 91 15.02 -18.96 -23.29
CA GLU A 91 13.93 -18.75 -22.34
C GLU A 91 13.07 -17.54 -22.70
N THR A 92 13.72 -16.41 -23.04
CA THR A 92 13.05 -15.19 -23.50
C THR A 92 12.18 -15.49 -24.71
N SER A 93 12.70 -16.27 -25.67
CA SER A 93 11.97 -16.64 -26.88
C SER A 93 10.73 -17.44 -26.57
N ARG A 94 10.89 -18.52 -25.78
CA ARG A 94 9.78 -19.39 -25.38
C ARG A 94 8.68 -18.61 -24.64
N VAL A 95 9.06 -17.77 -23.69
CA VAL A 95 8.13 -16.97 -22.87
C VAL A 95 7.39 -15.95 -23.74
N HIS A 96 8.08 -15.21 -24.60
CA HIS A 96 7.42 -14.20 -25.46
C HIS A 96 6.51 -14.84 -26.52
N GLU A 97 6.88 -16.00 -27.06
CA GLU A 97 6.00 -16.76 -27.94
C GLU A 97 4.72 -17.22 -27.21
N GLU A 98 4.85 -17.73 -25.99
CA GLU A 98 3.70 -18.15 -25.17
C GLU A 98 2.79 -16.97 -24.84
N ILE A 99 3.38 -15.87 -24.36
CA ILE A 99 2.64 -14.63 -24.07
C ILE A 99 1.90 -14.15 -25.31
N ALA A 100 2.56 -14.06 -26.47
CA ALA A 100 1.91 -13.59 -27.70
C ALA A 100 0.70 -14.45 -28.08
N ARG A 101 0.82 -15.78 -28.02
CA ARG A 101 -0.29 -16.70 -28.29
C ARG A 101 -1.43 -16.54 -27.30
N ASN A 102 -1.13 -16.49 -26.02
CA ASN A 102 -2.15 -16.41 -24.97
C ASN A 102 -2.84 -15.03 -24.97
N VAL A 103 -2.11 -13.96 -25.28
CA VAL A 103 -2.67 -12.60 -25.41
C VAL A 103 -3.62 -12.53 -26.59
N ASP A 104 -3.24 -13.03 -27.78
CA ASP A 104 -4.13 -13.05 -28.95
C ASP A 104 -5.39 -13.87 -28.67
N LYS A 105 -5.24 -15.04 -28.02
CA LYS A 105 -6.38 -15.89 -27.64
C LYS A 105 -7.33 -15.19 -26.66
N ALA A 106 -6.81 -14.59 -25.59
CA ALA A 106 -7.61 -13.88 -24.59
C ALA A 106 -8.31 -12.66 -25.20
N ALA A 107 -7.61 -11.90 -26.05
CA ALA A 107 -8.17 -10.74 -26.75
C ALA A 107 -9.34 -11.14 -27.68
N ARG A 108 -9.17 -12.21 -28.47
CA ARG A 108 -10.23 -12.73 -29.34
C ARG A 108 -11.45 -13.19 -28.56
N LYS A 109 -11.23 -13.87 -27.44
CA LYS A 109 -12.31 -14.31 -26.54
C LYS A 109 -13.06 -13.12 -25.95
N ALA A 110 -12.34 -12.06 -25.57
CA ALA A 110 -12.93 -10.84 -25.04
C ALA A 110 -13.57 -9.94 -26.13
N GLY A 111 -13.20 -10.13 -27.40
CA GLY A 111 -13.61 -9.24 -28.50
C GLY A 111 -12.99 -7.84 -28.41
N ILE A 112 -11.83 -7.71 -27.77
CA ILE A 112 -11.16 -6.43 -27.51
C ILE A 112 -9.90 -6.31 -28.39
N PRO A 113 -9.78 -5.26 -29.23
CA PRO A 113 -8.54 -5.03 -29.97
C PRO A 113 -7.41 -4.62 -29.03
N TYR A 114 -6.17 -4.95 -29.38
CA TYR A 114 -5.03 -4.71 -28.51
C TYR A 114 -3.76 -4.37 -29.25
N ALA A 115 -2.85 -3.72 -28.52
CA ALA A 115 -1.45 -3.52 -28.89
C ALA A 115 -0.53 -3.99 -27.75
N VAL A 116 0.68 -4.44 -28.10
CA VAL A 116 1.65 -4.97 -27.14
C VAL A 116 2.81 -4.00 -26.98
N ILE A 117 3.09 -3.63 -25.73
CA ILE A 117 4.23 -2.80 -25.37
C ILE A 117 5.31 -3.68 -24.74
N SER A 118 6.46 -3.84 -25.42
CA SER A 118 7.68 -4.36 -24.79
C SER A 118 8.35 -3.22 -24.03
N ARG A 119 8.10 -3.15 -22.73
CA ARG A 119 8.70 -2.14 -21.85
C ARG A 119 10.04 -2.69 -21.35
N GLY A 120 11.10 -1.95 -21.64
CA GLY A 120 12.48 -2.33 -21.35
C GLY A 120 13.21 -1.36 -20.43
N ASP A 121 14.52 -1.50 -20.39
CA ASP A 121 15.38 -0.55 -19.70
C ASP A 121 15.43 0.79 -20.44
N SER A 122 15.26 1.88 -19.69
CA SER A 122 15.45 3.23 -20.22
C SER A 122 16.88 3.46 -20.73
N THR A 123 17.88 2.70 -20.27
CA THR A 123 19.26 2.77 -20.80
C THR A 123 19.54 1.74 -21.91
N LEU A 124 18.50 1.32 -22.65
CA LEU A 124 18.60 0.49 -23.85
C LEU A 124 19.12 -0.94 -23.65
N ARG A 125 19.23 -1.41 -22.40
CA ARG A 125 19.59 -2.81 -22.10
C ARG A 125 18.37 -3.72 -22.22
N GLY A 126 18.65 -5.00 -22.46
CA GLY A 126 17.66 -6.05 -22.62
C GLY A 126 17.80 -6.75 -23.97
N HIS A 127 16.87 -7.65 -24.26
CA HIS A 127 16.95 -8.55 -25.40
C HIS A 127 16.49 -7.91 -26.73
N PHE A 128 16.40 -6.59 -26.84
CA PHE A 128 16.11 -5.95 -28.13
C PHE A 128 17.17 -6.32 -29.19
N PRO A 129 16.78 -6.71 -30.43
CA PRO A 129 15.42 -6.70 -31.01
C PRO A 129 14.66 -8.04 -30.91
N LEU A 130 15.18 -9.03 -30.19
CA LEU A 130 14.62 -10.38 -30.09
C LEU A 130 13.17 -10.36 -29.60
N GLU A 131 12.89 -9.67 -28.49
CA GLU A 131 11.58 -9.66 -27.83
C GLU A 131 10.47 -9.21 -28.79
N THR A 132 10.64 -8.06 -29.41
CA THR A 132 9.65 -7.46 -30.33
C THR A 132 9.57 -8.20 -31.66
N GLY A 133 10.69 -8.75 -32.15
CA GLY A 133 10.70 -9.62 -33.32
C GLY A 133 9.84 -10.87 -33.11
N ILE A 134 10.02 -11.56 -31.98
CA ILE A 134 9.26 -12.77 -31.64
C ILE A 134 7.77 -12.46 -31.45
N LEU A 135 7.45 -11.33 -30.79
CA LEU A 135 6.07 -10.87 -30.68
C LEU A 135 5.45 -10.69 -32.07
N ASN A 136 6.10 -9.97 -32.98
CA ASN A 136 5.58 -9.76 -34.34
C ASN A 136 5.39 -11.09 -35.09
N ASP A 137 6.43 -11.92 -35.15
CA ASP A 137 6.41 -13.19 -35.89
C ASP A 137 5.35 -14.16 -35.34
N THR A 138 5.18 -14.20 -34.01
CA THR A 138 4.19 -15.07 -33.37
C THR A 138 2.77 -14.57 -33.58
N LEU A 139 2.54 -13.26 -33.51
CA LEU A 139 1.23 -12.68 -33.78
C LEU A 139 0.81 -12.88 -35.25
N VAL A 140 1.78 -12.82 -36.19
CA VAL A 140 1.54 -13.19 -37.60
C VAL A 140 1.12 -14.65 -37.73
N LYS A 141 1.79 -15.58 -37.03
CA LYS A 141 1.40 -17.00 -36.98
C LYS A 141 0.00 -17.20 -36.37
N CYS A 142 -0.43 -16.31 -35.48
CA CYS A 142 -1.78 -16.30 -34.93
C CYS A 142 -2.82 -15.75 -35.93
N SER A 143 -2.48 -15.44 -37.18
CA SER A 143 -3.34 -14.82 -38.20
C SER A 143 -3.62 -13.33 -38.00
N ARG A 144 -2.78 -12.60 -37.26
CA ARG A 144 -2.74 -11.13 -37.35
C ARG A 144 -1.90 -10.71 -38.55
N LYS A 145 -2.11 -9.50 -39.06
CA LYS A 145 -1.13 -8.88 -39.96
C LYS A 145 0.15 -8.58 -39.18
N SER A 146 1.28 -8.49 -39.89
CA SER A 146 2.49 -7.92 -39.30
C SER A 146 2.21 -6.48 -38.87
N ALA A 147 2.83 -6.04 -37.77
CA ALA A 147 2.76 -4.64 -37.39
C ALA A 147 3.34 -3.76 -38.51
N ASP A 148 2.70 -2.62 -38.72
CA ASP A 148 3.09 -1.62 -39.72
C ASP A 148 4.44 -0.97 -39.34
N GLY A 149 4.71 -0.83 -38.03
CA GLY A 149 5.98 -0.36 -37.52
C GLY A 149 6.32 -0.81 -36.09
N GLU A 150 7.58 -0.66 -35.74
CA GLU A 150 8.09 -0.77 -34.37
C GLU A 150 8.57 0.59 -33.89
N ILE A 151 8.01 1.06 -32.78
CA ILE A 151 8.27 2.40 -32.23
C ILE A 151 9.16 2.29 -30.98
N MET A 152 10.30 2.97 -31.00
CA MET A 152 11.28 3.01 -29.92
C MET A 152 11.25 4.33 -29.13
N ILE A 153 10.97 4.24 -27.83
CA ILE A 153 10.78 5.40 -26.92
C ILE A 153 11.44 5.13 -25.55
N PRO A 154 12.76 5.24 -25.42
CA PRO A 154 13.48 4.99 -24.17
C PRO A 154 13.37 6.14 -23.13
N PHE A 155 12.56 7.17 -23.41
CA PHE A 155 12.38 8.34 -22.55
C PHE A 155 11.86 7.99 -21.15
N PHE A 156 12.53 8.50 -20.12
CA PHE A 156 12.10 8.37 -18.73
C PHE A 156 12.58 9.56 -17.89
N LYS A 157 11.72 10.56 -17.67
CA LYS A 157 12.09 11.83 -17.03
C LYS A 157 12.53 11.64 -15.59
N ALA A 158 11.79 10.86 -14.80
CA ALA A 158 12.16 10.58 -13.40
C ALA A 158 13.46 9.77 -13.29
N GLY A 159 13.82 9.02 -14.33
CA GLY A 159 15.13 8.38 -14.47
C GLY A 159 16.21 9.31 -15.03
N GLY A 160 15.90 10.51 -15.50
CA GLY A 160 16.86 11.37 -16.19
C GLY A 160 17.30 10.82 -17.55
N ARG A 161 16.40 10.19 -18.30
CA ARG A 161 16.64 9.65 -19.65
C ARG A 161 15.91 10.49 -20.69
N PHE A 162 16.66 11.02 -21.65
CA PHE A 162 16.20 12.00 -22.64
C PHE A 162 16.64 11.59 -24.04
N THR A 163 15.86 11.91 -25.07
CA THR A 163 16.26 11.69 -26.47
C THR A 163 16.18 13.01 -27.22
N VAL A 164 17.33 13.48 -27.72
CA VAL A 164 17.49 14.81 -28.31
C VAL A 164 18.32 14.69 -29.59
N GLY A 165 17.78 15.17 -30.71
CA GLY A 165 18.47 15.06 -32.00
C GLY A 165 18.80 13.62 -32.36
N ASN A 166 17.90 12.70 -32.02
CA ASN A 166 18.00 11.24 -32.14
C ASN A 166 19.00 10.57 -31.19
N VAL A 167 19.81 11.34 -30.45
CA VAL A 167 20.76 10.81 -29.46
C VAL A 167 20.06 10.61 -28.12
N HIS A 168 20.23 9.43 -27.53
CA HIS A 168 19.73 9.12 -26.20
C HIS A 168 20.77 9.45 -25.13
N TYR A 169 20.34 10.09 -24.05
CA TYR A 169 21.19 10.63 -22.99
C TYR A 169 20.76 10.12 -21.61
N VAL A 170 21.75 9.97 -20.74
CA VAL A 170 21.60 9.73 -19.31
C VAL A 170 22.11 10.95 -18.55
N LYS A 171 21.29 11.45 -17.61
CA LYS A 171 21.63 12.61 -16.78
C LYS A 171 22.49 12.22 -15.59
N TYR A 172 23.64 12.88 -15.43
CA TYR A 172 24.49 12.83 -14.25
C TYR A 172 24.67 14.25 -13.69
N GLY A 173 24.05 14.55 -12.54
CA GLY A 173 24.03 15.92 -12.02
C GLY A 173 23.32 16.85 -13.01
N ASP A 174 24.02 17.87 -13.52
CA ASP A 174 23.50 18.80 -14.53
C ASP A 174 23.93 18.45 -15.98
N GLU A 175 24.71 17.38 -16.17
CA GLU A 175 25.22 16.97 -17.48
C GLU A 175 24.37 15.86 -18.11
N LEU A 176 24.20 15.92 -19.43
CA LEU A 176 23.62 14.87 -20.27
C LEU A 176 24.74 14.14 -21.01
N VAL A 177 24.97 12.89 -20.61
CA VAL A 177 25.99 12.01 -21.18
C VAL A 177 25.33 11.08 -22.20
N PRO A 178 25.83 10.97 -23.45
CA PRO A 178 25.30 10.03 -24.44
C PRO A 178 25.30 8.60 -23.90
N ALA A 179 24.22 7.86 -24.11
CA ALA A 179 24.00 6.55 -23.49
C ALA A 179 25.12 5.54 -23.79
N GLY A 180 25.66 5.56 -25.01
CA GLY A 180 26.80 4.74 -25.44
C GLY A 180 28.14 5.06 -24.75
N GLU A 181 28.26 6.23 -24.13
CA GLU A 181 29.44 6.64 -23.35
C GLU A 181 29.31 6.30 -21.85
N THR A 182 28.16 5.77 -21.41
CA THR A 182 27.88 5.45 -20.00
C THR A 182 28.34 4.04 -19.61
N GLU A 183 28.40 3.75 -18.31
CA GLU A 183 28.66 2.40 -17.80
C GLU A 183 27.61 1.36 -18.24
N PHE A 184 26.40 1.80 -18.62
CA PHE A 184 25.32 0.90 -19.06
C PHE A 184 25.59 0.32 -20.45
N ALA A 185 26.27 1.05 -21.32
CA ALA A 185 26.68 0.58 -22.65
C ALA A 185 27.78 -0.49 -22.58
N GLY A 186 28.60 -0.46 -21.52
CA GLY A 186 29.62 -1.47 -21.23
C GLY A 186 29.10 -2.77 -20.59
N ASP A 187 27.78 -2.98 -20.56
CA ASP A 187 27.18 -4.21 -20.03
C ASP A 187 27.69 -5.44 -20.79
N LYS A 188 28.08 -6.49 -20.07
CA LYS A 188 28.70 -7.69 -20.67
C LYS A 188 27.72 -8.55 -21.48
N THR A 189 26.42 -8.40 -21.22
CA THR A 189 25.37 -9.20 -21.86
C THR A 189 24.62 -8.38 -22.89
N PHE A 190 24.27 -7.13 -22.55
CA PHE A 190 23.39 -6.28 -23.37
C PHE A 190 24.09 -5.03 -23.92
N GLY A 191 25.42 -5.02 -23.93
CA GLY A 191 26.21 -3.87 -24.37
C GLY A 191 25.86 -3.38 -25.78
N TYR A 192 26.20 -2.12 -26.00
CA TYR A 192 26.02 -1.41 -27.27
C TYR A 192 27.01 -0.25 -27.37
N SER A 193 27.18 0.34 -28.55
CA SER A 193 28.13 1.44 -28.77
C SER A 193 27.46 2.75 -29.19
N SER A 194 26.41 2.69 -30.03
CA SER A 194 25.80 3.91 -30.53
C SER A 194 24.84 4.56 -29.53
N SER A 195 24.84 5.90 -29.53
CA SER A 195 23.89 6.71 -28.78
C SER A 195 22.79 7.31 -29.66
N ASP A 196 23.00 7.42 -30.99
CA ASP A 196 21.92 7.76 -31.93
C ASP A 196 21.00 6.55 -32.05
N LEU A 197 19.72 6.71 -31.73
CA LEU A 197 18.78 5.58 -31.69
C LEU A 197 18.61 4.89 -33.05
N ARG A 198 18.86 5.59 -34.16
CA ARG A 198 18.79 5.00 -35.50
C ARG A 198 19.96 4.06 -35.75
N GLU A 199 21.16 4.52 -35.41
CA GLU A 199 22.39 3.72 -35.47
C GLU A 199 22.38 2.58 -34.44
N TYR A 200 21.82 2.80 -33.25
CA TYR A 200 21.61 1.75 -32.25
C TYR A 200 20.70 0.65 -32.79
N ILE A 201 19.60 1.00 -33.46
CA ILE A 201 18.72 0.02 -34.11
C ILE A 201 19.47 -0.77 -35.18
N GLU A 202 20.26 -0.10 -36.02
CA GLU A 202 21.10 -0.76 -37.02
C GLU A 202 22.11 -1.72 -36.38
N GLU A 203 22.81 -1.28 -35.34
CA GLU A 203 23.78 -2.06 -34.56
C GLU A 203 23.12 -3.34 -34.00
N LYS A 204 22.02 -3.18 -33.25
CA LYS A 204 21.34 -4.30 -32.57
C LYS A 204 20.64 -5.24 -33.55
N THR A 205 20.22 -4.74 -34.70
CA THR A 205 19.59 -5.55 -35.76
C THR A 205 20.59 -6.10 -36.77
N LYS A 206 21.90 -5.85 -36.56
CA LYS A 206 23.00 -6.29 -37.42
C LYS A 206 22.81 -5.86 -38.89
N GLY A 207 22.37 -4.62 -39.09
CA GLY A 207 22.18 -4.04 -40.42
C GLY A 207 20.84 -4.39 -41.11
N LYS A 208 19.96 -5.18 -40.48
CA LYS A 208 18.65 -5.51 -41.06
C LYS A 208 17.79 -4.25 -41.29
N TYR A 209 17.93 -3.25 -40.43
CA TYR A 209 17.30 -1.94 -40.58
C TYR A 209 18.38 -0.86 -40.56
N PRO A 210 18.82 -0.35 -41.72
CA PRO A 210 19.83 0.70 -41.81
C PRO A 210 19.37 1.99 -41.12
N ALA A 211 20.27 2.74 -40.48
CA ALA A 211 19.92 3.96 -39.74
C ALA A 211 19.18 5.00 -40.59
N GLU A 212 19.49 5.10 -41.88
CA GLU A 212 18.83 5.99 -42.84
C GLU A 212 17.36 5.62 -43.13
N SER A 213 16.98 4.36 -42.91
CA SER A 213 15.60 3.87 -43.07
C SER A 213 14.73 4.12 -41.84
N VAL A 214 15.33 4.51 -40.71
CA VAL A 214 14.63 4.73 -39.45
C VAL A 214 13.97 6.11 -39.46
N THR A 215 12.66 6.14 -39.34
CA THR A 215 11.88 7.38 -39.27
C THR A 215 12.02 8.02 -37.88
N ALA A 216 12.32 9.32 -37.83
CA ALA A 216 12.41 10.06 -36.58
C ALA A 216 11.22 11.02 -36.41
N ILE A 217 10.57 10.92 -35.25
CA ILE A 217 9.69 11.97 -34.72
C ILE A 217 10.56 12.96 -33.94
N THR A 218 10.61 14.19 -34.43
CA THR A 218 11.56 15.21 -33.95
C THR A 218 11.01 15.99 -32.77
N LEU A 219 11.89 16.61 -31.97
CA LEU A 219 11.45 17.52 -30.90
C LEU A 219 10.71 18.73 -31.46
N GLU A 220 11.10 19.24 -32.63
CA GLU A 220 10.45 20.41 -33.23
C GLU A 220 8.97 20.15 -33.52
N GLU A 221 8.65 18.99 -34.11
CA GLU A 221 7.25 18.57 -34.33
C GLU A 221 6.47 18.46 -33.02
N LEU A 222 7.07 17.85 -31.99
CA LEU A 222 6.40 17.63 -30.71
C LEU A 222 6.21 18.94 -29.93
N LYS A 223 7.22 19.81 -29.89
CA LYS A 223 7.16 21.11 -29.20
C LYS A 223 6.18 22.07 -29.87
N ASN A 224 5.99 21.96 -31.18
CA ASN A 224 4.99 22.75 -31.92
C ASN A 224 3.58 22.14 -31.88
N ALA A 225 3.37 21.03 -31.16
CA ALA A 225 2.14 20.24 -31.18
C ALA A 225 1.65 19.93 -32.62
N ASP A 226 2.58 19.64 -33.54
CA ASP A 226 2.28 19.28 -34.93
C ASP A 226 1.83 17.82 -35.02
N ILE A 227 0.63 17.57 -34.48
CA ILE A 227 0.00 16.24 -34.44
C ILE A 227 -0.19 15.70 -35.86
N GLU A 228 -0.44 16.57 -36.84
CA GLU A 228 -0.69 16.16 -38.22
C GLU A 228 0.57 15.62 -38.90
N SER A 229 1.72 16.31 -38.78
CA SER A 229 2.98 15.78 -39.33
C SER A 229 3.35 14.44 -38.71
N VAL A 230 3.21 14.30 -37.39
CA VAL A 230 3.47 13.04 -36.68
C VAL A 230 2.51 11.95 -37.16
N TYR A 231 1.22 12.25 -37.33
CA TYR A 231 0.22 11.32 -37.85
C TYR A 231 0.56 10.85 -39.27
N GLN A 232 0.96 11.74 -40.17
CA GLN A 232 1.34 11.37 -41.54
C GLN A 232 2.56 10.43 -41.57
N LYS A 233 3.57 10.66 -40.73
CA LYS A 233 4.72 9.75 -40.58
C LYS A 233 4.29 8.36 -40.09
N LEU A 234 3.38 8.29 -39.13
CA LEU A 234 2.82 7.02 -38.66
C LEU A 234 1.99 6.31 -39.74
N MET A 235 1.25 7.07 -40.56
CA MET A 235 0.47 6.51 -41.67
C MET A 235 1.36 5.97 -42.80
N ALA A 236 2.55 6.53 -43.01
CA ALA A 236 3.53 6.05 -43.98
C ALA A 236 4.27 4.78 -43.54
N ALA A 237 4.21 4.41 -42.25
CA ALA A 237 4.86 3.22 -41.73
C ALA A 237 4.26 1.94 -42.34
N GLU A 238 5.10 1.07 -42.86
CA GLU A 238 4.72 -0.24 -43.39
C GLU A 238 5.84 -1.26 -43.18
N GLY A 239 5.53 -2.55 -43.31
CA GLY A 239 6.54 -3.61 -43.35
C GLY A 239 7.41 -3.70 -42.09
N PHE A 240 6.84 -3.41 -40.91
CA PHE A 240 7.56 -3.40 -39.63
C PHE A 240 8.73 -2.39 -39.57
N SER A 241 8.57 -1.28 -40.30
CA SER A 241 9.48 -0.12 -40.33
C SER A 241 9.81 0.41 -38.92
N LYS A 242 10.99 1.00 -38.78
CA LYS A 242 11.52 1.45 -37.48
C LYS A 242 11.27 2.94 -37.29
N ILE A 243 10.74 3.27 -36.12
CA ILE A 243 10.38 4.64 -35.76
C ILE A 243 11.00 4.95 -34.40
N ILE A 244 11.66 6.09 -34.27
CA ILE A 244 12.15 6.61 -32.98
C ILE A 244 11.38 7.87 -32.61
N VAL A 245 11.18 8.08 -31.32
CA VAL A 245 10.54 9.30 -30.80
C VAL A 245 11.52 10.02 -29.90
N ASN A 246 11.82 11.28 -30.26
CA ASN A 246 12.58 12.17 -29.39
C ASN A 246 11.66 12.67 -28.27
N ALA A 247 12.21 12.89 -27.08
CA ALA A 247 11.45 13.46 -25.97
C ALA A 247 12.38 14.04 -24.90
N THR A 248 11.95 15.18 -24.37
CA THR A 248 12.58 15.90 -23.26
C THR A 248 11.63 16.05 -22.07
N GLU A 249 10.33 16.08 -22.37
CA GLU A 249 9.26 16.31 -21.41
C GLU A 249 8.10 15.32 -21.64
N PRO A 250 7.32 14.95 -20.60
CA PRO A 250 6.16 14.06 -20.74
C PRO A 250 5.13 14.57 -21.76
N GLU A 251 4.98 15.89 -21.88
CA GLU A 251 4.09 16.56 -22.82
C GLU A 251 4.46 16.24 -24.28
N ASP A 252 5.74 16.00 -24.58
CA ASP A 252 6.18 15.57 -25.92
C ASP A 252 5.53 14.23 -26.29
N LEU A 253 5.36 13.33 -25.30
CA LEU A 253 4.69 12.06 -25.50
C LEU A 253 3.17 12.20 -25.58
N GLU A 254 2.56 13.23 -24.99
CA GLU A 254 1.13 13.49 -25.12
C GLU A 254 0.76 13.87 -26.56
N VAL A 255 1.59 14.71 -27.22
CA VAL A 255 1.46 15.04 -28.65
C VAL A 255 1.60 13.78 -29.51
N PHE A 256 2.67 13.01 -29.28
CA PHE A 256 2.91 11.76 -30.00
C PHE A 256 1.76 10.76 -29.85
N CYS A 257 1.28 10.54 -28.62
CA CYS A 257 0.21 9.59 -28.35
C CYS A 257 -1.11 10.02 -29.02
N THR A 258 -1.37 11.32 -29.14
CA THR A 258 -2.55 11.83 -29.84
C THR A 258 -2.53 11.43 -31.32
N ALA A 259 -1.39 11.63 -32.00
CA ALA A 259 -1.19 11.18 -33.37
C ALA A 259 -1.25 9.64 -33.50
N LEU A 260 -0.69 8.91 -32.52
CA LEU A 260 -0.71 7.45 -32.47
C LEU A 260 -2.14 6.90 -32.40
N TYR A 261 -2.98 7.44 -31.51
CA TYR A 261 -4.37 7.00 -31.41
C TYR A 261 -5.14 7.25 -32.70
N ARG A 262 -4.90 8.37 -33.39
CA ARG A 262 -5.49 8.66 -34.72
C ARG A 262 -5.03 7.65 -35.77
N ALA A 263 -3.74 7.32 -35.81
CA ALA A 263 -3.19 6.33 -36.73
C ALA A 263 -3.76 4.92 -36.48
N MET A 264 -3.89 4.53 -35.21
CA MET A 264 -4.50 3.25 -34.83
C MET A 264 -6.00 3.20 -35.18
N ALA A 265 -6.73 4.30 -34.99
CA ALA A 265 -8.12 4.42 -35.42
C ALA A 265 -8.26 4.33 -36.95
N ALA A 266 -7.25 4.77 -37.70
CA ALA A 266 -7.16 4.61 -39.15
C ALA A 266 -6.67 3.20 -39.59
N GLY A 267 -6.49 2.27 -38.66
CA GLY A 267 -6.19 0.86 -38.93
C GLY A 267 -4.71 0.48 -38.91
N LYS A 268 -3.81 1.38 -38.49
CA LYS A 268 -2.40 1.05 -38.27
C LYS A 268 -2.21 0.21 -37.00
N ASP A 269 -1.26 -0.71 -37.06
CA ASP A 269 -0.87 -1.58 -35.95
C ASP A 269 0.63 -1.41 -35.67
N PHE A 270 0.99 -1.30 -34.39
CA PHE A 270 2.37 -1.01 -33.97
C PHE A 270 2.79 -1.89 -32.80
N LEU A 271 4.08 -2.24 -32.78
CA LEU A 271 4.75 -2.75 -31.59
C LEU A 271 5.63 -1.66 -31.00
N PHE A 272 5.88 -1.75 -29.69
CA PHE A 272 6.56 -0.69 -28.96
C PHE A 272 7.74 -1.28 -28.17
N ARG A 273 8.90 -0.62 -28.25
CA ARG A 273 10.05 -0.81 -27.36
C ARG A 273 10.28 0.45 -26.55
N THR A 274 9.87 0.47 -25.29
CA THR A 274 9.72 1.74 -24.55
C THR A 274 10.23 1.71 -23.12
N ALA A 275 10.25 2.87 -22.47
CA ALA A 275 10.44 3.03 -21.04
C ALA A 275 9.14 3.53 -20.35
N ALA A 276 9.23 3.98 -19.09
CA ALA A 276 8.08 4.15 -18.22
C ALA A 276 7.11 5.29 -18.63
N ASP A 277 7.63 6.44 -19.08
CA ASP A 277 6.80 7.62 -19.34
C ASP A 277 5.83 7.44 -20.52
N PHE A 278 6.21 6.65 -21.53
CA PHE A 278 5.30 6.32 -22.64
C PHE A 278 4.07 5.56 -22.16
N VAL A 279 4.25 4.59 -21.26
CA VAL A 279 3.12 3.79 -20.74
C VAL A 279 2.13 4.67 -19.99
N LYS A 280 2.64 5.66 -19.24
CA LYS A 280 1.81 6.66 -18.56
C LYS A 280 1.00 7.50 -19.57
N ALA A 281 1.66 8.04 -20.58
CA ALA A 281 1.04 8.89 -21.60
C ALA A 281 -0.02 8.13 -22.42
N VAL A 282 0.35 6.98 -22.99
CA VAL A 282 -0.57 6.18 -23.83
C VAL A 282 -1.75 5.64 -23.02
N GLY A 283 -1.55 5.31 -21.74
CA GLY A 283 -2.60 4.87 -20.83
C GLY A 283 -3.54 5.99 -20.36
N GLY A 284 -3.21 7.26 -20.61
CA GLY A 284 -3.96 8.40 -20.09
C GLY A 284 -3.90 8.53 -18.57
N ILE A 285 -2.83 8.03 -17.96
CA ILE A 285 -2.68 7.93 -16.50
C ILE A 285 -2.25 9.29 -15.97
N SER A 286 -3.03 9.85 -15.05
CA SER A 286 -2.76 11.14 -14.44
C SER A 286 -1.46 11.18 -13.63
N SER A 287 -0.95 12.37 -13.36
CA SER A 287 0.03 12.56 -12.29
C SER A 287 -0.69 12.50 -10.94
N ARG A 288 -0.06 11.89 -9.93
CA ARG A 288 -0.52 11.92 -8.54
C ARG A 288 0.61 12.28 -7.58
N PRO A 289 0.31 12.87 -6.40
CA PRO A 289 1.29 13.05 -5.34
C PRO A 289 1.90 11.72 -4.87
N LEU A 290 3.06 11.80 -4.20
CA LEU A 290 3.69 10.64 -3.57
C LEU A 290 2.78 10.09 -2.47
N LEU A 291 2.70 8.76 -2.40
CA LEU A 291 1.90 8.01 -1.45
C LEU A 291 2.32 8.31 -0.01
N LYS A 292 1.31 8.53 0.83
CA LYS A 292 1.43 8.58 2.28
C LYS A 292 1.11 7.24 2.92
N ARG A 293 1.54 7.03 4.17
CA ARG A 293 1.27 5.78 4.92
C ARG A 293 -0.20 5.37 4.87
N ARG A 294 -1.14 6.30 5.07
CA ARG A 294 -2.59 6.04 5.05
C ARG A 294 -3.04 5.36 3.75
N GLU A 295 -2.54 5.84 2.61
CA GLU A 295 -2.88 5.30 1.28
C GLU A 295 -2.28 3.90 1.05
N MET A 296 -1.15 3.58 1.69
CA MET A 296 -0.46 2.29 1.54
C MET A 296 -0.99 1.23 2.51
N THR A 297 -1.13 1.57 3.80
CA THR A 297 -1.41 0.61 4.87
C THR A 297 -2.84 0.67 5.41
N GLY A 298 -3.65 1.65 5.01
CA GLY A 298 -5.02 1.83 5.52
C GLY A 298 -5.10 2.24 6.99
N GLY A 299 -4.03 2.78 7.57
CA GLY A 299 -4.02 3.37 8.92
C GLY A 299 -4.02 2.42 10.13
N SER A 300 -4.29 1.12 9.96
CA SER A 300 -4.64 0.20 11.08
C SER A 300 -3.55 -0.79 11.51
N ALA A 301 -2.34 -0.71 10.97
CA ALA A 301 -1.34 -1.76 11.21
C ALA A 301 -0.75 -1.72 12.64
N VAL A 302 -1.17 -2.68 13.47
CA VAL A 302 -0.66 -2.92 14.85
C VAL A 302 0.72 -3.58 14.83
N HIS A 303 1.06 -4.33 13.77
CA HIS A 303 2.34 -5.02 13.61
C HIS A 303 3.45 -4.13 13.02
N GLY A 304 4.70 -4.55 13.20
CA GLY A 304 5.85 -3.97 12.51
C GLY A 304 5.90 -4.34 11.02
N GLY A 305 6.66 -3.60 10.22
CA GLY A 305 6.98 -3.96 8.84
C GLY A 305 8.29 -4.75 8.72
N ILE A 306 8.56 -5.25 7.52
CA ILE A 306 9.83 -5.91 7.18
C ILE A 306 10.49 -5.23 5.97
N VAL A 307 11.80 -4.98 6.08
CA VAL A 307 12.64 -4.47 5.01
C VAL A 307 13.70 -5.52 4.70
N VAL A 308 13.77 -5.99 3.45
CA VAL A 308 14.75 -7.00 3.00
C VAL A 308 15.69 -6.40 1.96
N ILE A 309 16.99 -6.47 2.22
CA ILE A 309 18.03 -5.88 1.37
C ILE A 309 19.00 -6.98 0.91
N GLY A 310 18.81 -7.46 -0.31
CA GLY A 310 19.66 -8.51 -0.89
C GLY A 310 20.90 -8.00 -1.63
N SER A 311 20.80 -6.89 -2.36
CA SER A 311 21.90 -6.37 -3.20
C SER A 311 23.08 -5.83 -2.39
N HIS A 312 24.31 -5.95 -2.89
CA HIS A 312 25.56 -5.52 -2.25
C HIS A 312 26.23 -4.29 -2.90
N THR A 313 25.52 -3.59 -3.78
CA THR A 313 26.09 -2.44 -4.49
C THR A 313 26.47 -1.29 -3.56
N ALA A 314 27.45 -0.47 -3.95
CA ALA A 314 27.90 0.68 -3.16
C ALA A 314 26.72 1.60 -2.78
N LYS A 315 25.83 1.89 -3.74
CA LYS A 315 24.61 2.68 -3.52
C LYS A 315 23.65 2.05 -2.52
N THR A 316 23.41 0.74 -2.61
CA THR A 316 22.55 0.03 -1.65
C THR A 316 23.17 0.04 -0.23
N THR A 317 24.49 -0.11 -0.13
CA THR A 317 25.20 -0.01 1.15
C THR A 317 25.10 1.39 1.75
N GLN A 318 25.25 2.45 0.94
CA GLN A 318 25.07 3.83 1.38
C GLN A 318 23.63 4.09 1.90
N GLN A 319 22.63 3.58 1.18
CA GLN A 319 21.22 3.70 1.58
C GLN A 319 20.90 2.95 2.88
N LEU A 320 21.50 1.77 3.09
CA LEU A 320 21.41 1.05 4.37
C LEU A 320 22.06 1.84 5.52
N GLN A 321 23.22 2.46 5.31
CA GLN A 321 23.86 3.25 6.36
C GLN A 321 23.00 4.45 6.78
N ASN A 322 22.40 5.15 5.82
CA ASN A 322 21.43 6.22 6.12
C ASN A 322 20.19 5.67 6.87
N LEU A 323 19.71 4.49 6.52
CA LEU A 323 18.57 3.86 7.19
C LEU A 323 18.85 3.57 8.68
N ARG A 324 20.10 3.22 9.05
CA ARG A 324 20.52 2.96 10.45
C ARG A 324 20.39 4.15 11.38
N GLU A 325 20.21 5.35 10.85
CA GLU A 325 19.92 6.53 11.66
C GLU A 325 18.54 6.47 12.33
N LEU A 326 17.61 5.66 11.80
CA LEU A 326 16.30 5.41 12.42
C LEU A 326 16.45 4.46 13.62
N LYS A 327 16.22 4.98 14.83
CA LYS A 327 16.41 4.24 16.10
C LYS A 327 15.30 3.25 16.44
N ASN A 328 14.15 3.37 15.78
CA ASN A 328 12.96 2.53 16.01
C ASN A 328 12.94 1.25 15.17
N LEU A 329 14.04 0.89 14.51
CA LEU A 329 14.17 -0.30 13.67
C LEU A 329 15.15 -1.30 14.28
N GLU A 330 14.83 -2.59 14.16
CA GLU A 330 15.79 -3.65 14.48
C GLU A 330 16.56 -4.07 13.23
N PHE A 331 17.89 -4.06 13.30
CA PHE A 331 18.75 -4.45 12.18
C PHE A 331 19.33 -5.84 12.40
N MET A 332 19.17 -6.73 11.42
CA MET A 332 19.69 -8.09 11.45
C MET A 332 20.49 -8.37 10.19
N GLU A 333 21.78 -8.67 10.36
CA GLU A 333 22.59 -9.18 9.25
C GLU A 333 22.20 -10.64 8.97
N PHE A 334 22.05 -10.97 7.69
CA PHE A 334 21.88 -12.33 7.18
C PHE A 334 23.24 -12.83 6.64
N ASN A 335 23.77 -13.89 7.23
CA ASN A 335 25.07 -14.45 6.86
C ASN A 335 24.98 -15.28 5.57
N SER A 336 25.09 -14.61 4.43
CA SER A 336 25.06 -15.25 3.10
C SER A 336 26.23 -16.19 2.82
N ASP A 337 27.34 -16.10 3.57
CA ASP A 337 28.52 -16.95 3.37
C ASP A 337 28.25 -18.42 3.75
N LEU A 338 27.20 -18.67 4.56
CA LEU A 338 26.75 -20.02 4.92
C LEU A 338 26.25 -20.84 3.71
N VAL A 339 26.14 -20.23 2.53
CA VAL A 339 25.93 -20.96 1.27
C VAL A 339 27.03 -21.99 0.99
N LEU A 340 28.24 -21.79 1.55
CA LEU A 340 29.38 -22.70 1.39
C LEU A 340 29.35 -23.90 2.35
N GLU A 341 28.53 -23.81 3.39
CA GLU A 341 28.48 -24.77 4.51
C GLU A 341 27.07 -25.36 4.68
N ASP A 342 26.19 -25.19 3.69
CA ASP A 342 24.77 -25.57 3.72
C ASP A 342 23.97 -25.03 4.93
N GLY A 343 24.46 -23.95 5.57
CA GLY A 343 23.85 -23.36 6.78
C GLY A 343 22.77 -22.30 6.53
N LEU A 344 22.43 -22.02 5.27
CA LEU A 344 21.44 -20.98 4.92
C LEU A 344 20.04 -21.25 5.49
N GLU A 345 19.64 -22.52 5.61
CA GLU A 345 18.32 -22.88 6.14
C GLU A 345 18.18 -22.50 7.63
N GLN A 346 19.14 -22.92 8.45
CA GLN A 346 19.16 -22.59 9.88
C GLN A 346 19.25 -21.08 10.13
N GLU A 347 20.05 -20.37 9.33
CA GLU A 347 20.13 -18.91 9.40
C GLU A 347 18.77 -18.28 9.06
N THR A 348 18.10 -18.75 8.01
CA THR A 348 16.77 -18.25 7.61
C THR A 348 15.75 -18.46 8.74
N GLU A 349 15.68 -19.66 9.32
CA GLU A 349 14.77 -19.98 10.44
C GLU A 349 15.02 -19.08 11.65
N SER A 350 16.28 -18.90 12.02
CA SER A 350 16.68 -18.04 13.14
C SER A 350 16.25 -16.58 12.93
N LYS A 351 16.49 -16.02 11.73
CA LYS A 351 16.08 -14.64 11.42
C LYS A 351 14.56 -14.48 11.34
N VAL A 352 13.85 -15.46 10.78
CA VAL A 352 12.39 -15.45 10.68
C VAL A 352 11.77 -15.47 12.07
N ALA A 353 12.19 -16.37 12.96
CA ALA A 353 11.67 -16.44 14.32
C ALA A 353 11.87 -15.12 15.09
N ARG A 354 13.06 -14.52 15.00
CA ARG A 354 13.33 -13.21 15.62
C ARG A 354 12.52 -12.08 14.98
N ALA A 355 12.40 -12.08 13.65
CA ALA A 355 11.60 -11.10 12.92
C ALA A 355 10.14 -11.13 13.36
N GLU A 356 9.54 -12.31 13.45
CA GLU A 356 8.15 -12.46 13.86
C GLU A 356 7.90 -11.95 15.28
N ALA A 357 8.79 -12.28 16.23
CA ALA A 357 8.65 -11.82 17.61
C ALA A 357 8.59 -10.28 17.70
N LEU A 358 9.41 -9.60 16.91
CA LEU A 358 9.45 -8.13 16.86
C LEU A 358 8.27 -7.54 16.09
N ILE A 359 7.88 -8.16 14.97
CA ILE A 359 6.73 -7.74 14.17
C ILE A 359 5.45 -7.80 15.00
N ARG A 360 5.23 -8.87 15.79
CA ARG A 360 4.08 -8.97 16.72
C ARG A 360 4.05 -7.84 17.75
N GLN A 361 5.22 -7.33 18.15
CA GLN A 361 5.35 -6.22 19.09
C GLN A 361 5.20 -4.83 18.44
N GLY A 362 4.87 -4.76 17.15
CA GLY A 362 4.80 -3.49 16.42
C GLY A 362 6.16 -2.94 15.98
N ARG A 363 7.27 -3.67 16.19
CA ARG A 363 8.63 -3.23 15.85
C ARG A 363 8.99 -3.68 14.44
N SER A 364 9.36 -2.73 13.58
CA SER A 364 9.79 -3.03 12.22
C SER A 364 11.22 -3.54 12.18
N VAL A 365 11.49 -4.49 11.28
CA VAL A 365 12.79 -5.15 11.16
C VAL A 365 13.42 -4.92 9.79
N VAL A 366 14.75 -4.83 9.77
CA VAL A 366 15.57 -4.68 8.57
C VAL A 366 16.52 -5.86 8.50
N ILE A 367 16.35 -6.73 7.50
CA ILE A 367 17.23 -7.86 7.25
C ILE A 367 18.05 -7.59 6.00
N TYR A 368 19.37 -7.69 6.11
CA TYR A 368 20.28 -7.38 5.00
C TYR A 368 21.41 -8.40 4.91
N THR A 369 21.79 -8.79 3.69
CA THR A 369 22.91 -9.74 3.48
C THR A 369 24.27 -9.08 3.79
N LYS A 370 25.33 -9.85 4.06
CA LYS A 370 26.70 -9.32 4.32
C LYS A 370 27.18 -8.35 3.26
N ARG A 371 27.82 -7.24 3.60
CA ARG A 371 28.20 -6.17 2.62
C ARG A 371 29.49 -6.44 1.82
N ARG A 372 29.80 -7.71 1.54
CA ARG A 372 30.96 -8.15 0.76
C ARG A 372 30.51 -9.15 -0.31
N LEU A 373 31.01 -9.01 -1.54
CA LEU A 373 30.80 -10.02 -2.57
C LEU A 373 31.58 -11.29 -2.19
N LEU A 374 30.91 -12.43 -2.16
CA LEU A 374 31.56 -13.71 -1.93
C LEU A 374 32.28 -14.16 -3.20
N THR A 375 33.59 -13.92 -3.25
CA THR A 375 34.48 -14.37 -4.33
C THR A 375 35.33 -15.55 -3.85
N LEU A 376 35.35 -16.64 -4.63
CA LEU A 376 36.23 -17.78 -4.40
C LEU A 376 37.36 -17.77 -5.44
N GLU A 377 38.56 -18.21 -5.06
CA GLU A 377 39.65 -18.41 -6.01
C GLU A 377 39.31 -19.58 -6.95
N ASN A 378 39.53 -19.41 -8.26
CA ASN A 378 39.22 -20.37 -9.34
C ASN A 378 37.73 -20.71 -9.53
N ASP A 379 36.84 -19.80 -9.14
CA ASP A 379 35.41 -19.97 -9.28
C ASP A 379 34.92 -19.94 -10.73
N THR A 380 34.11 -20.91 -11.12
CA THR A 380 33.48 -20.91 -12.45
C THR A 380 32.27 -19.99 -12.46
N LYS A 381 31.95 -19.40 -13.63
CA LYS A 381 30.75 -18.56 -13.78
C LYS A 381 29.47 -19.28 -13.36
N GLU A 382 29.38 -20.58 -13.67
CA GLU A 382 28.24 -21.44 -13.34
C GLU A 382 28.12 -21.68 -11.83
N ALA A 383 29.22 -21.99 -11.14
CA ALA A 383 29.22 -22.18 -9.70
C ALA A 383 28.88 -20.88 -8.94
N ALA A 384 29.40 -19.73 -9.41
CA ALA A 384 29.06 -18.42 -8.90
C ALA A 384 27.55 -18.11 -9.03
N LEU A 385 26.97 -18.42 -10.19
CA LEU A 385 25.55 -18.24 -10.46
C LEU A 385 24.71 -19.12 -9.54
N LEU A 386 25.02 -20.41 -9.43
CA LEU A 386 24.28 -21.35 -8.59
C LEU A 386 24.27 -20.89 -7.11
N ARG A 387 25.40 -20.40 -6.60
CA ARG A 387 25.46 -19.83 -5.24
C ARG A 387 24.61 -18.58 -5.11
N SER A 388 24.64 -17.68 -6.10
CA SER A 388 23.78 -16.48 -6.09
C SER A 388 22.30 -16.83 -6.08
N VAL A 389 21.89 -17.87 -6.81
CA VAL A 389 20.50 -18.38 -6.81
C VAL A 389 20.12 -18.90 -5.42
N ARG A 390 20.96 -19.76 -4.81
CA ARG A 390 20.74 -20.28 -3.46
C ARG A 390 20.62 -19.17 -2.40
N ILE A 391 21.46 -18.12 -2.50
CA ILE A 391 21.37 -16.96 -1.61
C ILE A 391 20.05 -16.22 -1.84
N SER A 392 19.64 -15.97 -3.10
CA SER A 392 18.38 -15.30 -3.41
C SER A 392 17.17 -16.07 -2.88
N GLU A 393 17.19 -17.40 -3.01
CA GLU A 393 16.17 -18.30 -2.45
C GLU A 393 16.10 -18.19 -0.93
N ALA A 394 17.22 -18.21 -0.22
CA ALA A 394 17.20 -18.05 1.23
C ALA A 394 16.70 -16.66 1.66
N VAL A 395 17.11 -15.60 0.94
CA VAL A 395 16.68 -14.23 1.22
C VAL A 395 15.17 -14.04 1.00
N GLN A 396 14.58 -14.60 -0.06
CA GLN A 396 13.14 -14.49 -0.27
C GLN A 396 12.33 -15.32 0.75
N GLN A 397 12.89 -16.43 1.26
CA GLN A 397 12.29 -17.19 2.36
C GLN A 397 12.19 -16.41 3.68
N LEU A 398 12.97 -15.33 3.88
CA LEU A 398 12.80 -14.43 5.03
C LEU A 398 11.40 -13.80 5.10
N VAL A 399 10.75 -13.62 3.95
CA VAL A 399 9.35 -13.19 3.84
C VAL A 399 8.42 -14.39 3.67
N GLY A 400 8.84 -15.35 2.84
CA GLY A 400 8.03 -16.53 2.49
C GLY A 400 7.71 -17.45 3.67
N ARG A 401 8.56 -17.51 4.70
CA ARG A 401 8.36 -18.32 5.91
C ARG A 401 7.66 -17.57 7.06
N LEU A 402 7.41 -16.26 6.94
CA LEU A 402 6.66 -15.53 7.98
C LEU A 402 5.24 -16.11 8.15
N SER A 403 4.87 -16.44 9.37
CA SER A 403 3.50 -16.77 9.79
C SER A 403 2.71 -15.51 10.20
N VAL A 404 3.42 -14.49 10.67
CA VAL A 404 2.83 -13.19 11.07
C VAL A 404 2.74 -12.27 9.87
N ARG A 405 1.59 -11.64 9.68
CA ARG A 405 1.39 -10.59 8.68
C ARG A 405 2.09 -9.29 9.11
N PRO A 406 3.13 -8.81 8.39
CA PRO A 406 3.72 -7.52 8.68
C PRO A 406 2.81 -6.36 8.21
N ALA A 407 3.09 -5.15 8.67
CA ALA A 407 2.38 -3.93 8.23
C ALA A 407 2.65 -3.59 6.76
N PHE A 408 3.87 -3.86 6.30
CA PHE A 408 4.35 -3.59 4.96
C PHE A 408 5.56 -4.49 4.69
N VAL A 409 5.88 -4.67 3.40
CA VAL A 409 7.11 -5.31 2.94
C VAL A 409 7.87 -4.34 2.05
N VAL A 410 9.15 -4.10 2.30
CA VAL A 410 10.05 -3.37 1.39
C VAL A 410 11.13 -4.31 0.91
N ALA A 411 11.25 -4.52 -0.40
CA ALA A 411 12.36 -5.27 -0.98
C ALA A 411 13.30 -4.32 -1.73
N LYS A 412 14.61 -4.45 -1.49
CA LYS A 412 15.65 -3.64 -2.15
C LYS A 412 16.54 -4.48 -3.05
N GLY A 413 16.51 -4.15 -4.34
CA GLY A 413 17.26 -4.81 -5.41
C GLY A 413 16.32 -5.43 -6.45
N GLY A 414 16.70 -5.44 -7.73
CA GLY A 414 15.85 -5.95 -8.83
C GLY A 414 15.44 -7.40 -8.62
N ILE A 415 16.41 -8.31 -8.56
CA ILE A 415 16.19 -9.76 -8.33
C ILE A 415 15.45 -10.00 -7.02
N THR A 416 15.92 -9.41 -5.91
CA THR A 416 15.30 -9.56 -4.59
C THR A 416 13.83 -9.11 -4.60
N SER A 417 13.51 -8.02 -5.31
CA SER A 417 12.12 -7.54 -5.39
C SER A 417 11.25 -8.42 -6.30
N SER A 418 11.83 -8.99 -7.36
CA SER A 418 11.13 -9.97 -8.20
C SER A 418 10.79 -11.22 -7.39
N ASP A 419 11.80 -11.83 -6.78
CA ASP A 419 11.65 -13.09 -6.04
C ASP A 419 10.71 -12.94 -4.83
N ILE A 420 10.80 -11.83 -4.08
CA ILE A 420 9.88 -11.60 -2.96
C ILE A 420 8.44 -11.41 -3.46
N GLY A 421 8.23 -10.65 -4.55
CA GLY A 421 6.89 -10.43 -5.09
C GLY A 421 6.26 -11.72 -5.61
N VAL A 422 6.95 -12.43 -6.49
CA VAL A 422 6.41 -13.58 -7.21
C VAL A 422 6.47 -14.86 -6.38
N LYS A 423 7.60 -15.15 -5.72
CA LYS A 423 7.81 -16.43 -5.03
C LYS A 423 7.43 -16.37 -3.55
N ALA A 424 7.91 -15.35 -2.82
CA ALA A 424 7.69 -15.30 -1.36
C ALA A 424 6.25 -14.88 -1.01
N LEU A 425 5.74 -13.84 -1.67
CA LEU A 425 4.38 -13.35 -1.48
C LEU A 425 3.36 -14.09 -2.34
N GLY A 426 3.80 -14.85 -3.35
CA GLY A 426 2.90 -15.60 -4.24
C GLY A 426 1.95 -14.70 -5.02
N VAL A 427 2.35 -13.45 -5.29
CA VAL A 427 1.51 -12.49 -6.00
C VAL A 427 1.29 -13.02 -7.41
N LYS A 428 0.02 -13.24 -7.78
CA LYS A 428 -0.40 -13.48 -9.18
C LYS A 428 -0.92 -12.21 -9.83
N ARG A 429 -1.65 -11.40 -9.07
CA ARG A 429 -2.09 -10.06 -9.43
C ARG A 429 -1.75 -9.06 -8.32
N ALA A 430 -1.31 -7.88 -8.69
CA ALA A 430 -1.14 -6.74 -7.80
C ALA A 430 -1.79 -5.48 -8.38
N TRP A 431 -2.21 -4.58 -7.51
CA TRP A 431 -2.66 -3.24 -7.88
C TRP A 431 -1.56 -2.22 -7.62
N VAL A 432 -1.17 -1.43 -8.62
CA VAL A 432 -0.16 -0.39 -8.44
C VAL A 432 -0.82 0.82 -7.78
N LEU A 433 -0.46 1.09 -6.52
CA LEU A 433 -1.00 2.25 -5.79
C LEU A 433 -0.37 3.57 -6.27
N GLY A 434 0.83 3.52 -6.85
CA GLY A 434 1.63 4.68 -7.21
C GLY A 434 3.01 4.62 -6.58
N GLN A 435 3.61 5.77 -6.30
CA GLN A 435 4.98 5.88 -5.81
C GLN A 435 5.06 6.42 -4.38
N VAL A 436 5.88 5.80 -3.52
CA VAL A 436 6.17 6.33 -2.16
C VAL A 436 7.31 7.36 -2.16
N GLN A 437 8.20 7.26 -3.15
CA GLN A 437 9.25 8.22 -3.49
C GLN A 437 9.44 8.17 -5.03
N PRO A 438 10.01 9.21 -5.66
CA PRO A 438 10.22 9.22 -7.10
C PRO A 438 10.92 7.95 -7.59
N GLY A 439 10.26 7.19 -8.47
CA GLY A 439 10.77 5.94 -9.03
C GLY A 439 10.70 4.72 -8.11
N ILE A 440 10.01 4.80 -6.96
CA ILE A 440 9.82 3.70 -6.01
C ILE A 440 8.32 3.32 -5.94
N PRO A 441 7.86 2.35 -6.74
CA PRO A 441 6.45 1.97 -6.81
C PRO A 441 6.01 1.11 -5.61
N VAL A 442 4.70 1.13 -5.36
CA VAL A 442 4.04 0.34 -4.31
C VAL A 442 2.92 -0.49 -4.92
N TRP A 443 2.98 -1.79 -4.67
CA TRP A 443 1.94 -2.74 -5.00
C TRP A 443 1.05 -2.99 -3.79
N LYS A 444 -0.25 -3.14 -4.04
CA LYS A 444 -1.19 -3.79 -3.12
C LYS A 444 -1.45 -5.19 -3.64
N THR A 445 -1.07 -6.19 -2.86
CA THR A 445 -1.22 -7.60 -3.23
C THR A 445 -2.70 -8.01 -3.30
N ASP A 446 -3.01 -9.02 -4.13
CA ASP A 446 -4.37 -9.56 -4.26
C ASP A 446 -4.75 -10.53 -3.11
N GLU A 447 -5.97 -11.08 -3.19
CA GLU A 447 -6.49 -12.05 -2.21
C GLU A 447 -5.79 -13.42 -2.24
N GLY A 448 -5.17 -13.78 -3.36
CA GLY A 448 -4.45 -15.04 -3.53
C GLY A 448 -3.02 -15.03 -2.97
N SER A 449 -2.49 -13.84 -2.68
CA SER A 449 -1.15 -13.65 -2.13
C SER A 449 -1.05 -14.11 -0.67
N LYS A 450 0.16 -14.47 -0.22
CA LYS A 450 0.46 -14.88 1.17
C LYS A 450 -0.07 -13.89 2.21
N PHE A 451 0.06 -12.59 1.94
CA PHE A 451 -0.51 -11.53 2.76
C PHE A 451 -1.44 -10.66 1.91
N PRO A 452 -2.76 -10.94 1.90
CA PRO A 452 -3.72 -10.24 1.04
C PRO A 452 -3.82 -8.74 1.30
N GLY A 453 -3.69 -7.90 0.27
CA GLY A 453 -3.80 -6.44 0.39
C GLY A 453 -2.65 -5.77 1.14
N ILE A 454 -1.51 -6.45 1.35
CA ILE A 454 -0.34 -5.85 1.99
C ILE A 454 0.31 -4.85 1.03
N PRO A 455 0.77 -3.68 1.51
CA PRO A 455 1.62 -2.81 0.71
C PRO A 455 3.01 -3.44 0.57
N TYR A 456 3.37 -3.70 -0.68
CA TYR A 456 4.67 -4.19 -1.09
C TYR A 456 5.42 -3.11 -1.87
N VAL A 457 6.50 -2.59 -1.28
CA VAL A 457 7.35 -1.60 -1.92
C VAL A 457 8.49 -2.27 -2.66
N ILE A 458 8.53 -2.02 -3.96
CA ILE A 458 9.58 -2.50 -4.86
C ILE A 458 10.61 -1.40 -4.97
N PHE A 459 11.77 -1.60 -4.36
CA PHE A 459 12.84 -0.61 -4.36
C PHE A 459 13.94 -1.03 -5.36
N PRO A 460 14.03 -0.38 -6.54
CA PRO A 460 15.00 -0.74 -7.58
C PRO A 460 16.45 -0.65 -7.10
N GLY A 461 17.35 -1.41 -7.73
CA GLY A 461 18.78 -1.42 -7.40
C GLY A 461 19.45 -0.05 -7.47
N ASN A 462 19.17 0.71 -8.53
CA ASN A 462 19.94 1.90 -8.92
C ASN A 462 19.17 3.23 -8.74
N VAL A 463 17.97 3.21 -8.19
CA VAL A 463 17.08 4.38 -8.07
C VAL A 463 17.16 5.02 -6.68
N GLY A 464 16.87 6.32 -6.62
CA GLY A 464 16.84 7.12 -5.39
C GLY A 464 18.20 7.68 -4.98
N GLU A 465 18.17 8.65 -4.08
CA GLU A 465 19.35 9.23 -3.42
C GLU A 465 19.80 8.38 -2.22
N ALA A 466 20.92 8.78 -1.60
CA ALA A 466 21.48 8.11 -0.42
C ALA A 466 20.49 7.96 0.74
N ASP A 467 19.55 8.89 0.92
CA ASP A 467 18.58 8.91 2.01
C ASP A 467 17.19 8.37 1.61
N THR A 468 17.00 7.95 0.36
CA THR A 468 15.65 7.60 -0.14
C THR A 468 15.06 6.38 0.56
N LEU A 469 15.87 5.35 0.85
CA LEU A 469 15.41 4.18 1.62
C LEU A 469 14.98 4.57 3.03
N LYS A 470 15.73 5.45 3.69
CA LYS A 470 15.37 6.01 5.00
C LYS A 470 14.03 6.74 4.94
N LYS A 471 13.81 7.58 3.92
CA LYS A 471 12.54 8.31 3.72
C LYS A 471 11.35 7.34 3.53
N VAL A 472 11.49 6.33 2.68
CA VAL A 472 10.46 5.30 2.44
C VAL A 472 10.11 4.57 3.74
N VAL A 473 11.12 4.04 4.44
CA VAL A 473 10.88 3.27 5.67
C VAL A 473 10.36 4.16 6.78
N LYS A 474 10.81 5.43 6.86
CA LYS A 474 10.25 6.41 7.81
C LYS A 474 8.78 6.66 7.53
N GLU A 475 8.39 7.00 6.30
CA GLU A 475 6.98 7.20 5.91
C GLU A 475 6.15 5.98 6.30
N LEU A 476 6.63 4.78 5.95
CA LEU A 476 5.96 3.52 6.30
C LEU A 476 5.98 3.18 7.78
N SER A 477 6.93 3.65 8.58
CA SER A 477 7.02 3.32 10.02
C SER A 477 6.49 4.44 10.93
N SER A 478 5.99 5.54 10.35
CA SER A 478 5.82 6.81 11.06
C SER A 478 4.55 7.00 11.89
N SER A 479 3.57 6.08 11.90
CA SER A 479 2.41 6.31 12.77
C SER A 479 2.72 5.91 14.20
N LYS A 480 2.84 6.90 15.09
CA LYS A 480 2.66 6.67 16.53
C LYS A 480 1.35 5.89 16.71
N ARG A 481 1.37 4.83 17.52
CA ARG A 481 0.16 4.05 17.81
C ARG A 481 -0.88 5.00 18.40
N LYS A 482 -2.10 4.99 17.85
CA LYS A 482 -3.19 5.88 18.26
C LYS A 482 -4.04 5.24 19.34
N ILE A 483 -4.43 6.03 20.33
CA ILE A 483 -5.32 5.63 21.42
C ILE A 483 -6.70 6.27 21.19
N MET A 484 -7.72 5.43 21.12
CA MET A 484 -9.12 5.88 21.10
C MET A 484 -9.51 6.27 22.52
N ILE A 485 -10.03 7.49 22.68
CA ILE A 485 -10.56 7.96 23.97
C ILE A 485 -12.09 7.94 23.87
N SER A 486 -12.72 7.13 24.72
CA SER A 486 -14.17 7.10 24.90
C SER A 486 -14.54 7.91 26.13
N VAL A 487 -15.27 9.01 25.94
CA VAL A 487 -15.77 9.79 27.07
C VAL A 487 -17.09 9.21 27.56
N ALA A 488 -17.18 8.88 28.85
CA ALA A 488 -18.37 8.41 29.55
C ALA A 488 -18.84 9.48 30.56
N PRO A 489 -19.61 10.49 30.10
CA PRO A 489 -19.67 11.80 30.76
C PRO A 489 -20.65 11.92 31.92
N VAL A 490 -21.56 10.95 32.12
CA VAL A 490 -22.65 11.04 33.11
C VAL A 490 -22.50 9.96 34.17
N ALA A 491 -22.31 10.36 35.44
CA ALA A 491 -22.24 9.43 36.55
C ALA A 491 -23.55 8.64 36.73
N GLY A 492 -23.46 7.44 37.32
CA GLY A 492 -24.60 6.56 37.59
C GLY A 492 -25.86 7.28 38.10
N PRO A 493 -25.82 7.95 39.28
CA PRO A 493 -26.97 8.59 39.89
C PRO A 493 -27.22 10.04 39.43
N GLU A 494 -26.44 10.57 38.49
CA GLU A 494 -26.54 11.98 38.10
C GLU A 494 -27.60 12.22 37.02
N PRO A 495 -28.28 13.38 37.08
CA PRO A 495 -29.27 13.76 36.08
C PRO A 495 -28.60 13.97 34.71
N LEU A 496 -29.33 13.62 33.64
CA LEU A 496 -28.91 13.91 32.28
C LEU A 496 -29.46 15.28 31.87
N VAL A 497 -28.59 16.28 31.82
CA VAL A 497 -28.90 17.66 31.37
C VAL A 497 -28.28 17.89 29.98
N PRO A 498 -29.06 17.79 28.89
CA PRO A 498 -28.55 17.80 27.52
C PRO A 498 -27.64 18.99 27.16
N GLU A 499 -28.02 20.20 27.58
CA GLU A 499 -27.32 21.44 27.24
C GLU A 499 -25.90 21.48 27.83
N GLU A 500 -25.79 21.20 29.13
CA GLU A 500 -24.51 21.19 29.85
C GLU A 500 -23.61 20.07 29.35
N LEU A 501 -24.20 18.90 29.14
CA LEU A 501 -23.52 17.72 28.62
C LEU A 501 -22.93 17.98 27.23
N ALA A 502 -23.69 18.62 26.35
CA ALA A 502 -23.25 18.90 24.99
C ALA A 502 -22.05 19.86 24.94
N GLU A 503 -21.98 20.86 25.83
CA GLU A 503 -20.83 21.76 25.93
C GLU A 503 -19.58 21.08 26.50
N ASP A 504 -19.72 20.25 27.53
CA ASP A 504 -18.59 19.52 28.13
C ASP A 504 -18.02 18.49 27.15
N VAL A 505 -18.88 17.67 26.53
CA VAL A 505 -18.47 16.67 25.53
C VAL A 505 -17.86 17.31 24.29
N ALA A 506 -18.37 18.46 23.82
CA ALA A 506 -17.75 19.18 22.71
C ALA A 506 -16.30 19.58 23.01
N LYS A 507 -16.01 20.02 24.24
CA LYS A 507 -14.63 20.31 24.68
C LYS A 507 -13.79 19.03 24.79
N CYS A 508 -14.35 17.93 25.29
CA CYS A 508 -13.67 16.63 25.27
C CYS A 508 -13.23 16.25 23.84
N ILE A 509 -14.10 16.44 22.85
CA ILE A 509 -13.81 16.13 21.44
C ILE A 509 -12.71 17.05 20.90
N ASP A 510 -12.79 18.35 21.18
CA ASP A 510 -11.75 19.33 20.79
C ASP A 510 -10.36 18.99 21.35
N LEU A 511 -10.30 18.31 22.50
CA LEU A 511 -9.06 17.87 23.13
C LEU A 511 -8.55 16.52 22.59
N GLY A 512 -9.43 15.69 22.00
CA GLY A 512 -9.06 14.41 21.38
C GLY A 512 -9.91 13.20 21.81
N ALA A 513 -11.08 13.39 22.42
CA ALA A 513 -12.06 12.30 22.55
C ALA A 513 -12.65 11.96 21.19
N GLY A 514 -12.61 10.67 20.82
CA GLY A 514 -13.11 10.17 19.54
C GLY A 514 -14.46 9.47 19.63
N ILE A 515 -14.84 9.01 20.83
CA ILE A 515 -16.08 8.28 21.12
C ILE A 515 -16.82 8.96 22.27
N CYS A 516 -18.14 9.05 22.18
CA CYS A 516 -19.02 9.43 23.29
C CYS A 516 -19.88 8.21 23.68
N HIS A 517 -19.63 7.68 24.88
CA HIS A 517 -20.42 6.62 25.50
C HIS A 517 -21.58 7.25 26.29
N LEU A 518 -22.81 6.83 26.05
CA LEU A 518 -23.96 7.36 26.79
C LEU A 518 -25.00 6.29 27.13
N HIS A 519 -25.41 6.29 28.41
CA HIS A 519 -26.54 5.52 28.91
C HIS A 519 -27.87 6.25 28.69
N CYS A 520 -28.93 5.49 28.45
CA CYS A 520 -30.29 6.02 28.32
C CYS A 520 -30.93 6.23 29.70
N LYS A 521 -31.13 7.50 30.08
CA LYS A 521 -31.62 7.90 31.42
C LYS A 521 -32.75 8.92 31.37
N THR A 522 -33.54 8.96 32.44
CA THR A 522 -34.46 10.07 32.72
C THR A 522 -33.68 11.31 33.15
N ARG A 523 -34.35 12.46 33.22
CA ARG A 523 -33.74 13.71 33.71
C ARG A 523 -33.34 13.64 35.19
N GLU A 524 -33.82 12.65 35.93
CA GLU A 524 -33.47 12.37 37.32
C GLU A 524 -32.34 11.33 37.47
N GLY A 525 -31.77 10.84 36.36
CA GLY A 525 -30.64 9.90 36.38
C GLY A 525 -31.01 8.42 36.47
N VAL A 526 -32.27 8.06 36.29
CA VAL A 526 -32.74 6.65 36.32
C VAL A 526 -32.67 6.04 34.93
N LEU A 527 -32.17 4.80 34.80
CA LEU A 527 -32.16 4.09 33.52
C LEU A 527 -33.59 3.86 33.00
N THR A 528 -33.82 4.06 31.70
CA THR A 528 -35.16 4.01 31.09
C THR A 528 -35.11 3.43 29.67
N PRO A 529 -36.16 2.72 29.22
CA PRO A 529 -36.27 2.29 27.82
C PRO A 529 -36.65 3.43 26.87
N ASP A 530 -37.06 4.59 27.40
CA ASP A 530 -37.40 5.78 26.61
C ASP A 530 -36.15 6.55 26.18
N ILE A 531 -35.81 6.47 24.90
CA ILE A 531 -34.60 7.08 24.32
C ILE A 531 -34.71 8.59 24.08
N THR A 532 -35.80 9.25 24.46
CA THR A 532 -36.05 10.67 24.13
C THR A 532 -34.96 11.59 24.66
N ASN A 533 -34.63 11.52 25.96
CA ASN A 533 -33.61 12.41 26.56
C ASN A 533 -32.20 12.10 26.04
N MET A 534 -31.90 10.82 25.80
CA MET A 534 -30.62 10.41 25.21
C MET A 534 -30.49 10.95 23.79
N THR A 535 -31.55 10.84 22.98
CA THR A 535 -31.61 11.36 21.60
C THR A 535 -31.42 12.87 21.60
N GLU A 536 -32.11 13.59 22.48
CA GLU A 536 -31.95 15.05 22.66
C GLU A 536 -30.48 15.41 22.92
N ALA A 537 -29.84 14.77 23.90
CA ALA A 537 -28.43 15.03 24.23
C ALA A 537 -27.46 14.68 23.09
N LEU A 538 -27.62 13.52 22.44
CA LEU A 538 -26.73 13.08 21.36
C LEU A 538 -26.90 13.94 20.10
N ASP A 539 -28.11 14.39 19.78
CA ASP A 539 -28.34 15.32 18.67
C ASP A 539 -27.69 16.69 18.97
N MET A 540 -27.75 17.18 20.21
CA MET A 540 -27.05 18.42 20.62
C MET A 540 -25.52 18.30 20.57
N ILE A 541 -24.97 17.16 21.00
CA ILE A 541 -23.52 16.88 20.88
C ILE A 541 -23.11 16.89 19.41
N ARG A 542 -23.82 16.14 18.56
CA ARG A 542 -23.52 16.03 17.12
C ARG A 542 -23.67 17.34 16.38
N ALA A 543 -24.59 18.21 16.80
CA ALA A 543 -24.73 19.55 16.24
C ALA A 543 -23.50 20.44 16.50
N LYS A 544 -22.75 20.17 17.59
CA LYS A 544 -21.54 20.92 17.94
C LYS A 544 -20.28 20.33 17.31
N ARG A 545 -20.12 19.01 17.39
CA ARG A 545 -18.93 18.28 16.96
C ARG A 545 -19.28 16.90 16.45
N ASP A 546 -18.55 16.46 15.42
CA ASP A 546 -18.61 15.08 14.98
C ASP A 546 -17.90 14.16 15.99
N VAL A 547 -18.49 13.00 16.26
CA VAL A 547 -18.00 12.01 17.23
C VAL A 547 -18.62 10.65 16.95
N VAL A 548 -17.90 9.57 17.26
CA VAL A 548 -18.47 8.22 17.24
C VAL A 548 -19.43 8.07 18.41
N ILE A 549 -20.69 7.76 18.11
CA ILE A 549 -21.71 7.57 19.14
C ILE A 549 -21.72 6.10 19.56
N GLN A 550 -21.45 5.88 20.85
CA GLN A 550 -21.58 4.58 21.49
C GLN A 550 -22.74 4.62 22.49
N VAL A 551 -23.82 3.93 22.17
CA VAL A 551 -24.99 3.84 23.06
C VAL A 551 -24.82 2.65 24.00
N SER A 552 -25.23 2.81 25.26
CA SER A 552 -25.12 1.71 26.22
C SER A 552 -26.37 0.84 26.22
N THR A 553 -26.20 -0.48 26.20
CA THR A 553 -27.29 -1.45 26.48
C THR A 553 -27.23 -1.96 27.93
N GLY A 554 -26.32 -1.40 28.73
CA GLY A 554 -26.00 -1.92 30.05
C GLY A 554 -26.52 -1.11 31.22
N GLY A 555 -26.28 -1.65 32.42
CA GLY A 555 -26.64 -1.06 33.70
C GLY A 555 -27.67 -1.88 34.48
N ILE A 556 -27.65 -1.71 35.81
CA ILE A 556 -28.62 -2.38 36.71
C ILE A 556 -29.96 -1.66 36.59
N SER A 557 -30.98 -2.40 36.15
CA SER A 557 -32.36 -1.90 36.00
C SER A 557 -33.34 -3.06 36.04
N ASP A 558 -34.63 -2.75 36.17
CA ASP A 558 -35.74 -3.71 36.05
C ASP A 558 -36.17 -3.96 34.59
N MET A 559 -35.40 -3.47 33.61
CA MET A 559 -35.69 -3.63 32.19
C MET A 559 -35.36 -5.04 31.68
N ASP A 560 -36.20 -5.56 30.78
CA ASP A 560 -35.84 -6.76 30.02
C ASP A 560 -34.79 -6.45 28.93
N ILE A 561 -34.26 -7.49 28.28
CA ILE A 561 -33.22 -7.31 27.27
C ILE A 561 -33.70 -6.55 26.02
N VAL A 562 -34.99 -6.67 25.67
CA VAL A 562 -35.58 -5.95 24.53
C VAL A 562 -35.52 -4.45 24.81
N GLN A 563 -35.99 -4.05 25.99
CA GLN A 563 -35.97 -2.67 26.49
C GLN A 563 -34.55 -2.11 26.60
N ARG A 564 -33.60 -2.92 27.11
CA ARG A 564 -32.18 -2.53 27.21
C ARG A 564 -31.52 -2.30 25.84
N CYS A 565 -32.02 -2.91 24.77
CA CYS A 565 -31.52 -2.71 23.41
C CYS A 565 -32.14 -1.51 22.69
N ASN A 566 -33.19 -0.86 23.22
CA ASN A 566 -33.81 0.34 22.62
C ASN A 566 -32.82 1.45 22.23
N PRO A 567 -31.73 1.73 22.98
CA PRO A 567 -30.75 2.74 22.60
C PRO A 567 -30.11 2.52 21.22
N LEU A 568 -30.05 1.26 20.75
CA LEU A 568 -29.52 0.90 19.42
C LEU A 568 -30.39 1.43 18.26
N ASP A 569 -31.61 1.90 18.54
CA ASP A 569 -32.54 2.46 17.56
C ASP A 569 -32.21 3.91 17.20
N TYR A 570 -31.29 4.54 17.95
CA TYR A 570 -30.80 5.85 17.61
C TYR A 570 -30.07 5.80 16.26
N LYS A 571 -30.61 6.53 15.27
CA LYS A 571 -30.16 6.52 13.86
C LYS A 571 -28.68 6.80 13.61
N TRP A 572 -27.97 7.38 14.58
CA TRP A 572 -26.54 7.69 14.49
C TRP A 572 -25.68 6.85 15.45
N ALA A 573 -26.24 5.81 16.06
CA ALA A 573 -25.48 4.86 16.84
C ALA A 573 -24.53 4.08 15.92
N GLU A 574 -23.23 4.21 16.16
CA GLU A 574 -22.18 3.52 15.40
C GLU A 574 -21.65 2.32 16.20
N SER A 575 -21.66 2.43 17.53
CA SER A 575 -21.30 1.36 18.46
C SER A 575 -22.35 1.19 19.57
N GLY A 576 -22.39 -0.01 20.14
CA GLY A 576 -23.25 -0.36 21.27
C GLY A 576 -22.48 -1.19 22.30
N SER A 577 -22.58 -0.86 23.59
CA SER A 577 -22.01 -1.72 24.63
C SER A 577 -22.81 -3.01 24.75
N LEU A 578 -22.13 -4.13 25.01
CA LEU A 578 -22.71 -5.46 25.16
C LEU A 578 -21.95 -6.18 26.27
N ASN A 579 -22.64 -6.53 27.36
CA ASN A 579 -22.00 -7.21 28.49
C ASN A 579 -21.85 -8.71 28.22
N GLY A 580 -20.64 -9.27 28.35
CA GLY A 580 -20.38 -10.68 28.05
C GLY A 580 -20.84 -11.69 29.10
N GLY A 581 -21.49 -11.27 30.19
CA GLY A 581 -22.04 -12.16 31.20
C GLY A 581 -22.62 -11.44 32.42
N SER A 582 -23.00 -12.23 33.42
CA SER A 582 -23.50 -11.68 34.69
C SER A 582 -22.36 -11.40 35.66
N THR A 583 -22.50 -10.38 36.51
CA THR A 583 -21.52 -10.04 37.56
C THR A 583 -22.18 -9.34 38.74
N ASN A 584 -21.53 -9.33 39.90
CA ASN A 584 -21.91 -8.44 40.98
C ASN A 584 -21.43 -7.02 40.64
N LEU A 585 -22.32 -6.04 40.83
CA LEU A 585 -22.05 -4.64 40.55
C LEU A 585 -22.60 -3.79 41.71
N GLY A 586 -21.73 -3.46 42.66
CA GLY A 586 -22.15 -2.87 43.92
C GLY A 586 -22.82 -3.89 44.84
N GLU A 587 -24.01 -3.56 45.35
CA GLU A 587 -24.84 -4.47 46.15
C GLU A 587 -25.82 -5.31 45.31
N ALA A 588 -25.91 -5.04 44.00
CA ALA A 588 -26.83 -5.72 43.10
C ALA A 588 -26.10 -6.71 42.18
N VAL A 589 -26.86 -7.61 41.56
CA VAL A 589 -26.39 -8.49 40.51
C VAL A 589 -26.79 -7.90 39.17
N TYR A 590 -25.81 -7.62 38.32
CA TYR A 590 -26.06 -7.33 36.92
C TYR A 590 -26.23 -8.66 36.18
N VAL A 591 -27.49 -8.97 35.86
CA VAL A 591 -27.87 -10.18 35.12
C VAL A 591 -27.72 -9.97 33.62
N ASN A 592 -26.97 -10.85 32.97
CA ASN A 592 -26.92 -11.03 31.53
C ASN A 592 -26.75 -12.52 31.24
N SER A 593 -27.85 -13.18 30.89
CA SER A 593 -27.88 -14.60 30.51
C SER A 593 -27.35 -14.82 29.09
N PHE A 594 -27.08 -16.07 28.68
CA PHE A 594 -26.71 -16.36 27.29
C PHE A 594 -27.77 -15.93 26.29
N ASP A 595 -29.05 -16.04 26.65
CA ASP A 595 -30.15 -15.59 25.77
C ASP A 595 -30.14 -14.07 25.62
N ASP A 596 -29.82 -13.33 26.69
CA ASP A 596 -29.66 -11.88 26.64
C ASP A 596 -28.46 -11.47 25.76
N ILE A 597 -27.33 -12.18 25.90
CA ILE A 597 -26.12 -11.93 25.11
C ILE A 597 -26.39 -12.17 23.61
N ARG A 598 -27.04 -13.30 23.27
CA ARG A 598 -27.43 -13.61 21.88
C ARG A 598 -28.38 -12.57 21.31
N TYR A 599 -29.39 -12.17 22.10
CA TYR A 599 -30.36 -11.16 21.67
C TYR A 599 -29.66 -9.83 21.37
N CYS A 600 -28.83 -9.34 22.29
CA CYS A 600 -28.11 -8.08 22.11
C CYS A 600 -27.14 -8.15 20.92
N ALA A 601 -26.39 -9.24 20.76
CA ALA A 601 -25.50 -9.44 19.62
C ALA A 601 -26.26 -9.43 18.29
N GLY A 602 -27.42 -10.10 18.24
CA GLY A 602 -28.32 -10.10 17.09
C GLY A 602 -28.83 -8.69 16.76
N GLN A 603 -29.26 -7.91 17.76
CA GLN A 603 -29.71 -6.54 17.56
C GLN A 603 -28.61 -5.62 17.03
N CYS A 604 -27.38 -5.72 17.57
CA CYS A 604 -26.24 -4.99 17.01
C CYS A 604 -25.99 -5.37 15.55
N TYR A 605 -26.08 -6.67 15.21
CA TYR A 605 -25.91 -7.13 13.84
C TYR A 605 -26.97 -6.58 12.89
N GLU A 606 -28.26 -6.70 13.24
CA GLU A 606 -29.40 -6.25 12.45
C GLU A 606 -29.37 -4.73 12.21
N LYS A 607 -29.02 -3.95 13.24
CA LYS A 607 -29.00 -2.48 13.18
C LYS A 607 -27.69 -1.90 12.65
N ASN A 608 -26.76 -2.75 12.22
CA ASN A 608 -25.45 -2.34 11.71
C ASN A 608 -24.63 -1.53 12.73
N VAL A 609 -24.74 -1.89 14.01
CA VAL A 609 -24.01 -1.30 15.13
C VAL A 609 -22.86 -2.22 15.54
N ILE A 610 -21.69 -1.66 15.80
CA ILE A 610 -20.51 -2.44 16.18
C ILE A 610 -20.49 -2.68 17.70
N PRO A 611 -20.48 -3.95 18.17
CA PRO A 611 -20.50 -4.22 19.59
C PRO A 611 -19.14 -3.94 20.24
N GLU A 612 -19.16 -3.16 21.33
CA GLU A 612 -18.14 -3.19 22.35
C GLU A 612 -18.50 -4.26 23.38
N ILE A 613 -17.59 -5.19 23.65
CA ILE A 613 -17.80 -6.20 24.68
C ILE A 613 -17.29 -5.71 26.02
N GLU A 614 -18.19 -5.47 26.96
CA GLU A 614 -17.86 -5.17 28.35
C GLU A 614 -17.52 -6.46 29.10
N VAL A 615 -16.32 -6.51 29.69
CA VAL A 615 -15.75 -7.70 30.34
C VAL A 615 -15.43 -7.39 31.80
N PHE A 616 -16.32 -7.79 32.70
CA PHE A 616 -16.13 -7.67 34.15
C PHE A 616 -15.45 -8.89 34.77
N ASP A 617 -15.51 -10.04 34.07
CA ASP A 617 -14.91 -11.32 34.45
C ASP A 617 -14.25 -11.98 33.23
N ILE A 618 -13.10 -12.63 33.41
CA ILE A 618 -12.32 -13.25 32.30
C ILE A 618 -13.17 -14.27 31.53
N GLY A 619 -14.06 -15.00 32.20
CA GLY A 619 -14.94 -15.98 31.58
C GLY A 619 -15.86 -15.38 30.52
N MET A 620 -16.17 -14.09 30.60
CA MET A 620 -17.01 -13.38 29.63
C MET A 620 -16.37 -13.33 28.23
N ILE A 621 -15.04 -13.34 28.13
CA ILE A 621 -14.35 -13.45 26.84
C ILE A 621 -14.66 -14.81 26.19
N ASN A 622 -14.72 -15.88 26.97
CA ASN A 622 -15.09 -17.20 26.47
C ASN A 622 -16.58 -17.28 26.13
N ASN A 623 -17.45 -16.67 26.92
CA ASN A 623 -18.88 -16.60 26.60
C ASN A 623 -19.13 -15.97 25.24
N MET A 624 -18.44 -14.87 24.92
CA MET A 624 -18.56 -14.24 23.61
C MET A 624 -18.08 -15.14 22.47
N LYS A 625 -17.01 -15.91 22.66
CA LYS A 625 -16.57 -16.89 21.65
C LYS A 625 -17.67 -17.89 21.33
N LEU A 626 -18.31 -18.45 22.35
CA LEU A 626 -19.42 -19.40 22.17
C LEU A 626 -20.61 -18.75 21.47
N VAL A 627 -20.99 -17.54 21.86
CA VAL A 627 -22.12 -16.83 21.22
C VAL A 627 -21.83 -16.50 19.76
N PHE A 628 -20.58 -16.12 19.43
CA PHE A 628 -20.18 -15.82 18.05
C PHE A 628 -20.18 -17.06 17.13
N GLU A 629 -20.20 -18.27 17.67
CA GLU A 629 -20.43 -19.49 16.89
C GLU A 629 -21.92 -19.69 16.55
N GLU A 630 -22.83 -19.06 17.30
CA GLU A 630 -24.27 -19.31 17.26
C GLU A 630 -25.05 -18.19 16.54
N VAL A 631 -24.61 -16.93 16.66
CA VAL A 631 -25.29 -15.77 16.08
C VAL A 631 -24.34 -14.89 15.25
N PRO A 632 -24.82 -14.25 14.18
CA PRO A 632 -24.00 -13.33 13.41
C PRO A 632 -23.62 -12.11 14.26
N TYR A 633 -22.41 -11.61 14.06
CA TYR A 633 -21.87 -10.45 14.77
C TYR A 633 -21.09 -9.53 13.83
N ARG A 634 -20.91 -8.27 14.24
CA ARG A 634 -20.11 -7.28 13.50
C ARG A 634 -18.66 -7.34 13.91
N THR A 635 -17.75 -7.13 12.95
CA THR A 635 -16.30 -7.08 13.18
C THR A 635 -15.76 -5.67 12.87
N PRO A 636 -14.73 -5.17 13.58
CA PRO A 636 -14.01 -5.79 14.69
C PRO A 636 -14.90 -6.03 15.89
N VAL A 637 -14.59 -7.10 16.62
CA VAL A 637 -14.98 -7.19 18.03
C VAL A 637 -13.89 -6.48 18.82
N TRP A 638 -14.29 -5.61 19.75
CA TRP A 638 -13.36 -5.06 20.71
C TRP A 638 -13.82 -5.27 22.14
N PHE A 639 -12.86 -5.61 22.99
CA PHE A 639 -13.11 -5.95 24.39
C PHE A 639 -12.70 -4.79 25.30
N ASN A 640 -13.66 -4.22 26.02
CA ASN A 640 -13.41 -3.28 27.10
C ASN A 640 -13.29 -4.05 28.42
N LEU A 641 -12.10 -4.05 28.98
CA LEU A 641 -11.80 -4.76 30.22
C LEU A 641 -12.15 -3.83 31.39
N VAL A 642 -13.16 -4.20 32.18
CA VAL A 642 -13.74 -3.32 33.20
C VAL A 642 -13.27 -3.72 34.59
N PHE A 643 -12.70 -2.75 35.32
CA PHE A 643 -12.13 -2.96 36.65
C PHE A 643 -12.67 -1.95 37.67
N GLY A 644 -12.57 -2.30 38.95
CA GLY A 644 -12.77 -1.37 40.06
C GLY A 644 -14.18 -1.34 40.66
N HIS A 645 -15.19 -1.90 39.98
CA HIS A 645 -16.50 -2.04 40.57
C HIS A 645 -16.47 -3.01 41.76
N LYS A 646 -17.16 -2.64 42.85
CA LYS A 646 -17.41 -3.54 43.97
C LYS A 646 -18.12 -4.81 43.47
N GLY A 647 -17.54 -5.97 43.75
CA GLY A 647 -18.06 -7.26 43.30
C GLY A 647 -17.49 -7.75 41.96
N GLY A 648 -16.80 -6.88 41.21
CA GLY A 648 -16.07 -7.23 39.97
C GLY A 648 -14.56 -7.35 40.18
N MET A 649 -13.81 -7.36 39.08
CA MET A 649 -12.36 -7.50 39.10
C MET A 649 -11.64 -6.28 39.68
N GLN A 650 -10.58 -6.51 40.48
CA GLN A 650 -9.79 -5.42 41.07
C GLN A 650 -8.87 -4.75 40.03
N PRO A 651 -8.66 -3.42 40.10
CA PRO A 651 -7.82 -2.68 39.17
C PRO A 651 -6.33 -2.81 39.51
N THR A 652 -5.82 -4.05 39.57
CA THR A 652 -4.38 -4.34 39.77
C THR A 652 -3.70 -4.67 38.45
N ILE A 653 -2.38 -4.48 38.38
CA ILE A 653 -1.61 -4.77 37.16
C ILE A 653 -1.60 -6.27 36.85
N GLU A 654 -1.61 -7.12 37.88
CA GLU A 654 -1.70 -8.57 37.74
C GLU A 654 -3.04 -8.99 37.13
N ALA A 655 -4.14 -8.39 37.59
CA ALA A 655 -5.47 -8.63 37.02
C ALA A 655 -5.55 -8.14 35.57
N LEU A 656 -5.03 -6.96 35.28
CA LEU A 656 -4.93 -6.41 33.93
C LEU A 656 -4.13 -7.35 32.99
N ALA A 657 -2.98 -7.84 33.44
CA ALA A 657 -2.16 -8.79 32.70
C ALA A 657 -2.89 -10.11 32.44
N ALA A 658 -3.61 -10.63 33.44
CA ALA A 658 -4.45 -11.81 33.28
C ALA A 658 -5.51 -11.58 32.20
N PHE A 659 -6.38 -10.56 32.32
CA PHE A 659 -7.44 -10.31 31.33
C PHE A 659 -6.88 -10.10 29.92
N ARG A 660 -5.81 -9.29 29.80
CA ARG A 660 -5.14 -9.04 28.52
C ARG A 660 -4.69 -10.34 27.84
N SER A 661 -4.18 -11.31 28.60
CA SER A 661 -3.71 -12.58 28.05
C SER A 661 -4.81 -13.46 27.43
N PHE A 662 -6.08 -13.23 27.79
CA PHE A 662 -7.23 -13.98 27.26
C PHE A 662 -7.93 -13.28 26.08
N VAL A 663 -7.65 -12.00 25.83
CA VAL A 663 -8.16 -11.29 24.64
C VAL A 663 -7.63 -11.98 23.38
N PRO A 664 -8.51 -12.41 22.44
CA PRO A 664 -8.07 -13.08 21.22
C PRO A 664 -7.13 -12.23 20.36
N GLU A 665 -6.16 -12.88 19.71
CA GLU A 665 -5.26 -12.22 18.78
C GLU A 665 -6.05 -11.57 17.63
N GLY A 666 -5.65 -10.37 17.22
CA GLY A 666 -6.34 -9.59 16.19
C GLY A 666 -7.60 -8.83 16.66
N CYS A 667 -8.06 -9.04 17.89
CA CYS A 667 -9.12 -8.21 18.48
C CYS A 667 -8.55 -6.91 19.06
N LEU A 668 -9.33 -5.84 18.93
CA LEU A 668 -9.07 -4.60 19.64
C LEU A 668 -9.42 -4.79 21.13
N TRP A 669 -8.76 -4.03 22.00
CA TRP A 669 -9.11 -4.02 23.41
C TRP A 669 -8.83 -2.66 24.05
N GLY A 670 -9.57 -2.38 25.11
CA GLY A 670 -9.43 -1.20 25.93
C GLY A 670 -9.64 -1.50 27.40
N VAL A 671 -9.63 -0.44 28.21
CA VAL A 671 -9.85 -0.54 29.65
C VAL A 671 -10.81 0.52 30.16
N THR A 672 -11.52 0.15 31.21
CA THR A 672 -12.30 1.02 32.07
C THR A 672 -11.89 0.80 33.52
N HIS A 673 -11.71 1.89 34.27
CA HIS A 673 -11.36 1.84 35.69
C HIS A 673 -12.34 2.67 36.50
N PHE A 674 -13.36 2.00 37.02
CA PHE A 674 -14.33 2.58 37.95
C PHE A 674 -13.68 2.85 39.32
N GLY A 675 -14.02 3.98 39.93
CA GLY A 675 -13.48 4.36 41.24
C GLY A 675 -11.98 4.68 41.21
N ARG A 676 -11.43 4.99 40.03
CA ARG A 676 -10.02 5.33 39.82
C ARG A 676 -9.55 6.41 40.79
N ASP A 677 -8.43 6.16 41.44
CA ASP A 677 -7.77 7.04 42.42
C ASP A 677 -6.31 7.38 42.04
N ASN A 678 -5.87 6.93 40.86
CA ASN A 678 -4.54 7.20 40.31
C ASN A 678 -4.54 7.06 38.77
N TRP A 679 -3.44 7.41 38.11
CA TRP A 679 -3.30 7.30 36.64
C TRP A 679 -2.44 6.11 36.19
N THR A 680 -1.80 5.41 37.13
CA THR A 680 -0.83 4.34 36.86
C THR A 680 -1.49 3.16 36.14
N PHE A 681 -2.71 2.80 36.53
CA PHE A 681 -3.44 1.70 35.89
C PHE A 681 -3.72 1.96 34.40
N LEU A 682 -4.18 3.17 34.04
CA LEU A 682 -4.42 3.54 32.66
C LEU A 682 -3.11 3.61 31.85
N ALA A 683 -2.04 4.16 32.44
CA ALA A 683 -0.72 4.18 31.81
C ALA A 683 -0.19 2.76 31.54
N ALA A 684 -0.36 1.83 32.49
CA ALA A 684 0.03 0.44 32.31
C ALA A 684 -0.78 -0.25 31.21
N ALA A 685 -2.10 -0.05 31.16
CA ALA A 685 -2.93 -0.60 30.09
C ALA A 685 -2.51 -0.09 28.71
N ILE A 686 -2.27 1.22 28.58
CA ILE A 686 -1.73 1.81 27.36
C ILE A 686 -0.39 1.15 27.01
N ALA A 687 0.55 1.05 27.94
CA ALA A 687 1.85 0.42 27.70
C ALA A 687 1.75 -1.05 27.27
N MET A 688 0.74 -1.79 27.76
CA MET A 688 0.46 -3.19 27.40
C MET A 688 -0.26 -3.35 26.06
N GLY A 689 -0.54 -2.24 25.36
CA GLY A 689 -1.11 -2.25 24.01
C GLY A 689 -2.60 -1.96 23.93
N ALA A 690 -3.23 -1.39 24.97
CA ALA A 690 -4.64 -0.99 24.92
C ALA A 690 -4.84 0.02 23.80
N SER A 691 -5.80 -0.23 22.92
CA SER A 691 -6.15 0.64 21.79
C SER A 691 -7.24 1.64 22.17
N LEU A 692 -7.94 1.41 23.28
CA LEU A 692 -9.00 2.26 23.81
C LEU A 692 -8.83 2.49 25.31
N VAL A 693 -9.18 3.69 25.78
CA VAL A 693 -9.37 4.01 27.19
C VAL A 693 -10.70 4.72 27.35
N ARG A 694 -11.59 4.17 28.18
CA ARG A 694 -12.81 4.87 28.62
C ARG A 694 -12.49 5.76 29.81
N ILE A 695 -12.98 6.99 29.79
CA ILE A 695 -12.79 7.95 30.88
C ILE A 695 -13.98 8.91 30.99
N GLY A 696 -14.37 9.25 32.22
CA GLY A 696 -15.37 10.29 32.48
C GLY A 696 -15.97 10.14 33.86
N PHE A 697 -17.00 10.93 34.15
CA PHE A 697 -17.67 10.94 35.45
C PHE A 697 -18.43 9.65 35.76
N GLU A 698 -18.78 8.86 34.75
CA GLU A 698 -19.28 7.49 34.96
C GLU A 698 -18.26 6.61 35.69
N ASP A 699 -16.98 6.81 35.38
CA ASP A 699 -15.90 5.97 35.90
C ASP A 699 -15.32 6.55 37.20
N SER A 700 -14.87 7.81 37.17
CA SER A 700 -14.28 8.50 38.31
C SER A 700 -14.04 9.98 38.01
N ARG A 701 -14.30 10.83 39.01
CA ARG A 701 -13.97 12.26 39.00
C ARG A 701 -12.50 12.56 39.35
N PHE A 702 -11.72 11.56 39.76
CA PHE A 702 -10.34 11.78 40.23
C PHE A 702 -9.45 12.41 39.14
N LEU A 703 -8.96 13.63 39.39
CA LEU A 703 -7.97 14.29 38.53
C LEU A 703 -6.57 14.13 39.12
N SER A 704 -6.39 14.36 40.43
CA SER A 704 -5.14 14.22 41.19
C SER A 704 -5.43 14.06 42.69
N ASN A 705 -4.40 13.73 43.49
CA ASN A 705 -4.56 13.48 44.93
C ASN A 705 -5.33 14.58 45.70
N ASP A 706 -5.18 15.85 45.29
CA ASP A 706 -5.79 16.98 45.99
C ASP A 706 -7.00 17.58 45.25
N ARG A 707 -7.45 16.96 44.14
CA ARG A 707 -8.45 17.57 43.26
C ARG A 707 -9.24 16.57 42.44
N ASP A 708 -10.55 16.68 42.50
CA ASP A 708 -11.50 16.11 41.54
C ASP A 708 -11.73 17.06 40.36
N ALA A 709 -11.99 16.47 39.19
CA ALA A 709 -12.41 17.18 38.00
C ALA A 709 -13.81 17.77 38.19
N VAL A 710 -13.97 19.02 37.77
CA VAL A 710 -15.26 19.72 37.75
C VAL A 710 -15.98 19.46 36.42
N TYR A 711 -15.22 19.24 35.34
CA TYR A 711 -15.72 18.90 34.01
C TYR A 711 -15.04 17.65 33.43
N ASN A 712 -15.73 16.91 32.56
CA ASN A 712 -15.15 15.73 31.90
C ASN A 712 -13.95 16.10 31.04
N TYR A 713 -13.95 17.28 30.41
CA TYR A 713 -12.83 17.71 29.56
C TYR A 713 -11.50 17.79 30.32
N GLU A 714 -11.49 18.01 31.65
CA GLU A 714 -10.26 18.02 32.45
C GLU A 714 -9.64 16.63 32.56
N LEU A 715 -10.48 15.59 32.64
CA LEU A 715 -10.03 14.20 32.63
C LEU A 715 -9.48 13.81 31.26
N VAL A 716 -10.19 14.19 30.19
CA VAL A 716 -9.75 13.95 28.81
C VAL A 716 -8.43 14.67 28.51
N GLU A 717 -8.29 15.94 28.88
CA GLU A 717 -7.06 16.71 28.70
C GLU A 717 -5.86 16.01 29.36
N LYS A 718 -6.04 15.54 30.60
CA LYS A 718 -4.97 14.85 31.33
C LYS A 718 -4.62 13.50 30.68
N LEU A 719 -5.60 12.75 30.20
CA LEU A 719 -5.36 11.50 29.46
C LEU A 719 -4.64 11.75 28.15
N VAL A 720 -5.05 12.75 27.37
CA VAL A 720 -4.40 13.15 26.11
C VAL A 720 -2.94 13.52 26.36
N ARG A 721 -2.66 14.28 27.42
CA ARG A 721 -1.28 14.60 27.81
C ARG A 721 -0.50 13.34 28.16
N LEU A 722 -1.05 12.43 28.97
CA LEU A 722 -0.41 11.15 29.29
C LEU A 722 -0.06 10.34 28.03
N VAL A 723 -1.01 10.20 27.09
CA VAL A 723 -0.80 9.51 25.82
C VAL A 723 0.35 10.14 25.03
N ARG A 724 0.39 11.48 24.95
CA ARG A 724 1.45 12.20 24.23
C ARG A 724 2.83 12.07 24.89
N GLU A 725 2.90 12.12 26.22
CA GLU A 725 4.14 11.89 27.00
C GLU A 725 4.65 10.46 26.85
N MET A 726 3.78 9.49 26.52
CA MET A 726 4.15 8.12 26.16
C MET A 726 4.59 7.97 24.68
N ASP A 727 4.80 9.08 23.96
CA ASP A 727 5.12 9.11 22.54
C ASP A 727 4.05 8.52 21.61
N LEU A 728 2.80 8.57 22.04
CA LEU A 728 1.63 8.10 21.29
C LEU A 728 0.78 9.27 20.79
N GLU A 729 -0.23 8.95 19.99
CA GLU A 729 -1.23 9.92 19.51
C GLU A 729 -2.63 9.50 19.95
N VAL A 730 -3.57 10.43 19.92
CA VAL A 730 -5.00 10.16 20.15
C VAL A 730 -5.72 10.09 18.81
N ALA A 731 -6.70 9.19 18.69
CA ALA A 731 -7.48 9.02 17.47
C ALA A 731 -8.62 10.05 17.41
N SER A 732 -8.72 10.77 16.29
CA SER A 732 -9.89 11.60 15.96
C SER A 732 -11.13 10.73 15.68
N PRO A 733 -12.35 11.28 15.69
CA PRO A 733 -13.58 10.54 15.35
C PRO A 733 -13.51 9.76 14.03
N ASP A 734 -12.99 10.38 12.96
CA ASP A 734 -12.82 9.70 11.66
C ASP A 734 -11.83 8.53 11.75
N GLU A 735 -10.73 8.72 12.49
CA GLU A 735 -9.75 7.65 12.70
C GLU A 735 -10.31 6.53 13.58
N VAL A 736 -11.16 6.83 14.55
CA VAL A 736 -11.91 5.82 15.29
C VAL A 736 -12.77 5.01 14.32
N ARG A 737 -13.57 5.66 13.46
CA ARG A 737 -14.38 4.98 12.43
C ARG A 737 -13.56 4.08 11.53
N GLU A 738 -12.36 4.52 11.14
CA GLU A 738 -11.41 3.69 10.37
C GLU A 738 -10.92 2.48 11.16
N ILE A 739 -10.50 2.67 12.41
CA ILE A 739 -10.04 1.60 13.28
C ILE A 739 -11.14 0.55 13.47
N ILE A 740 -12.39 1.01 13.69
CA ILE A 740 -13.53 0.13 13.89
C ILE A 740 -14.19 -0.36 12.60
N SER A 741 -13.73 0.04 11.41
CA SER A 741 -14.21 -0.48 10.13
C SER A 741 -13.19 -1.35 9.38
N SER A 742 -11.91 -1.28 9.75
CA SER A 742 -10.79 -1.89 9.01
C SER A 742 -10.43 -3.34 9.41
N VAL A 743 -11.06 -3.92 10.42
CA VAL A 743 -10.74 -5.27 10.92
C VAL A 743 -11.72 -6.31 10.36
N LYS A 744 -11.28 -7.10 9.39
CA LYS A 744 -12.05 -8.21 8.80
C LYS A 744 -11.84 -9.52 9.57
N LYS A 745 -12.96 -10.21 9.85
CA LYS A 745 -13.15 -11.63 10.23
C LYS A 745 -11.92 -12.37 10.80
N ILE A 746 -11.95 -12.66 12.09
CA ILE A 746 -11.35 -13.89 12.62
C ILE A 746 -12.30 -15.01 12.20
N ARG A 747 -11.81 -15.95 11.39
CA ARG A 747 -12.54 -17.17 11.02
C ARG A 747 -12.39 -18.22 12.11
#